data_AF-A0A7Y5TYC0-F1
#
_entry.id   AF-A0A7Y5TYC0-F1
#
_cell.length_a   1.000
_cell.length_b   1.000
_cell.length_c   1.000
_cell.angle_alpha   90.00
_cell.angle_beta   90.00
_cell.angle_gamma   90.00
#
_symmetry.space_group_name_H-M   'P 1'
#
loop_
_entity.id
_entity.type
_entity.pdbx_description
1 polymer ?
#
loop_
_entity_poly.entity_id
_entity_poly.type
_entity_poly.pdbx_seq_one_letter_code
_entity_poly.pdbx_strand_id
1 'polypeptide(L)'
;MRVLRLAAPSACVAALVLVSWPHGVAPIAAAARRVTTPICRIYLDPHDKFTSVGAPVTRSRFGLTTSMILSTITVNYDAGFNANPQAKTAFQAAVDIWQQQVQSSVPIVIDASFTNFGRSDLLGQAGSSLVDGFANQPRVSTFYPFPLANSLSGQDLGGHFPDPAASHIDAQFNSAASWYFGTDGATPGGSVDFESVVLHELGHGLGFFGSGSVSGGVGTIGSQGLPFIYDAFVQDNAGTSILNYPNSSTQLASALQSNALFWFGSNGVAAAGAGGRPKLYAPATFDPGSSYSHLDDATYPAGTINSLMTHAIGMAESIHTPGPIMLGMFRDMGWTTAAGAGACIYTLSPSTLTVPAAGAASSIQLTAPAGCAWTATSGASFITVSGATSGSGTANITLNVQANASASFRSGTVTIGGQTLTVNQNGTGPAFAIDRTSLVFGATNNFVTLPSKTSAQTVRLTQGAGTGTVTWTAASNRPWLTVTPANGTGSGVLTIDVQFVQGLASTQTGTVTVGLTGAGNANTFTITVTLNVVNGTVSAAPFGSFDSPLNGTAGVTGSIAVTGWALDDVEVSRVRIFRDAVAGEPAGFVFVGDATLVDGARSDVVATYPAFPRNTRAGWGYLLLTNFLPNAGNGAFRFTAFVDDVEGHTTMLTGPTISCSNASSIAPFGAIDTPAQGAMVSGTINNFGWTLIRNLAPAARADVPGGATVNVVIDGAVRGTPSGWTSRSDIASLFPTGYANTASSVAVLPIDTTTLSNGVHTIAWGVVATNGQAAGVGSRFFTVSNSGVVLDAAPAGTSPVVSTPRILELPRAAALRIGGAASLEDEVAAAAVDMRPVTGRRGFVLDAPYRTYRMLGGVTTVQSEELDRIELQLGCTAASSCAGYLRTPGGISPLPIGSHLDAASGVFTWQPGVGFLGGYDFTFVRWRGGRAASRQDVRIVLNPKRTGRVGPQIVIDLPSPADVGRQPGGAVVRPGAPILVAGWAADLDSDIDSGVDTVHVWAYPVVDSGTRHGDPIWIGVAAYGGSRPDVAAVYGERFKKSSYGIYVNGLPPGTYDLAVFAYSTVTGGFAPASTVRVTIQ
;
A
#
# COMPACT_ATOMS: atom_id res chain seq x y z
N MET A 1 -72.00 -26.77 -48.59
CA MET A 1 -71.56 -26.78 -49.99
C MET A 1 -70.92 -25.43 -50.26
N ARG A 2 -69.68 -25.38 -50.80
CA ARG A 2 -68.94 -24.15 -51.16
C ARG A 2 -68.58 -23.25 -49.95
N VAL A 3 -67.52 -22.44 -49.89
CA VAL A 3 -66.25 -22.18 -50.62
C VAL A 3 -65.90 -20.72 -50.23
N LEU A 4 -64.60 -20.48 -49.95
CA LEU A 4 -63.83 -19.23 -50.00
C LEU A 4 -63.96 -18.10 -48.93
N ARG A 5 -62.80 -17.86 -48.28
CA ARG A 5 -61.99 -16.63 -48.03
C ARG A 5 -62.72 -15.33 -47.61
N LEU A 6 -62.29 -14.55 -46.60
CA LEU A 6 -60.99 -13.85 -46.43
C LEU A 6 -60.85 -13.22 -45.02
N ALA A 7 -59.58 -13.08 -44.57
CA ALA A 7 -58.97 -12.09 -43.64
C ALA A 7 -59.32 -12.00 -42.12
N ALA A 8 -58.24 -11.80 -41.35
CA ALA A 8 -58.00 -11.79 -39.89
C ALA A 8 -58.52 -10.49 -39.17
N PRO A 9 -58.40 -10.25 -37.82
CA PRO A 9 -57.35 -10.76 -36.91
C PRO A 9 -57.72 -11.11 -35.43
N SER A 10 -56.76 -11.79 -34.78
CA SER A 10 -56.33 -11.72 -33.36
C SER A 10 -56.40 -13.04 -32.55
N ALA A 11 -55.30 -13.25 -31.79
CA ALA A 11 -55.10 -14.08 -30.60
C ALA A 11 -54.61 -15.55 -30.73
N CYS A 12 -53.45 -15.77 -30.10
CA CYS A 12 -52.92 -16.97 -29.43
C CYS A 12 -52.61 -18.24 -30.27
N VAL A 13 -51.33 -18.44 -30.63
CA VAL A 13 -50.69 -19.71 -31.08
C VAL A 13 -49.20 -19.63 -30.65
N ALA A 14 -48.42 -20.67 -30.33
CA ALA A 14 -48.30 -22.02 -30.87
C ALA A 14 -47.51 -22.88 -29.85
N ALA A 15 -47.91 -24.10 -29.47
CA ALA A 15 -48.07 -25.35 -30.22
C ALA A 15 -46.78 -26.18 -30.36
N LEU A 16 -46.82 -27.30 -29.63
CA LEU A 16 -46.10 -28.56 -29.74
C LEU A 16 -45.90 -29.00 -31.21
N VAL A 17 -44.68 -29.41 -31.57
CA VAL A 17 -44.41 -30.27 -32.73
C VAL A 17 -43.56 -31.46 -32.27
N LEU A 18 -44.16 -32.65 -32.40
CA LEU A 18 -43.50 -33.95 -32.34
C LEU A 18 -42.65 -34.16 -33.59
N VAL A 19 -41.39 -34.55 -33.40
CA VAL A 19 -40.56 -35.18 -34.44
C VAL A 19 -40.21 -36.59 -33.96
N SER A 20 -40.65 -37.58 -34.72
CA SER A 20 -40.39 -39.01 -34.53
C SER A 20 -39.10 -39.43 -35.23
N TRP A 21 -38.16 -40.09 -34.55
CA TRP A 21 -37.12 -40.96 -35.14
C TRP A 21 -36.85 -42.19 -34.21
N PRO A 22 -36.35 -43.31 -34.77
CA PRO A 22 -36.70 -44.67 -34.37
C PRO A 22 -35.75 -45.31 -33.36
N HIS A 23 -36.16 -46.46 -32.83
CA HIS A 23 -35.37 -47.40 -32.03
C HIS A 23 -33.91 -47.51 -32.48
N GLY A 24 -33.00 -47.12 -31.58
CA GLY A 24 -31.57 -47.36 -31.67
C GLY A 24 -31.04 -47.69 -30.28
N VAL A 25 -30.87 -48.99 -30.05
CA VAL A 25 -30.09 -49.68 -29.01
C VAL A 25 -29.36 -48.76 -28.02
N ALA A 26 -29.77 -48.76 -26.75
CA ALA A 26 -28.93 -48.27 -25.67
C ALA A 26 -27.67 -49.17 -25.58
N PRO A 27 -26.44 -48.64 -25.75
CA PRO A 27 -25.29 -49.34 -25.23
C PRO A 27 -25.36 -49.19 -23.71
N ILE A 28 -25.49 -50.31 -23.02
CA ILE A 28 -25.17 -50.42 -21.60
C ILE A 28 -23.72 -49.94 -21.48
N ALA A 29 -23.50 -48.72 -20.96
CA ALA A 29 -22.17 -48.26 -20.62
C ALA A 29 -21.61 -49.25 -19.59
N ALA A 30 -20.53 -49.94 -19.93
CA ALA A 30 -19.81 -50.78 -18.99
C ALA A 30 -19.46 -49.92 -17.77
N ALA A 31 -19.81 -50.39 -16.57
CA ALA A 31 -19.50 -49.66 -15.34
C ALA A 31 -17.98 -49.38 -15.25
N ALA A 32 -17.62 -48.12 -15.03
CA ALA A 32 -16.23 -47.70 -14.88
C ALA A 32 -15.53 -48.51 -13.77
N ARG A 33 -14.32 -49.01 -14.03
CA ARG A 33 -13.55 -49.79 -13.05
C ARG A 33 -12.75 -48.83 -12.17
N ARG A 34 -12.83 -48.99 -10.84
CA ARG A 34 -12.07 -48.18 -9.86
C ARG A 34 -11.09 -49.04 -9.08
N VAL A 35 -9.86 -48.55 -8.90
CA VAL A 35 -8.82 -49.22 -8.08
C VAL A 35 -8.14 -48.17 -7.18
N THR A 36 -7.87 -48.54 -5.92
CA THR A 36 -7.03 -47.76 -4.98
C THR A 36 -5.54 -47.96 -5.31
N THR A 37 -4.77 -46.88 -5.33
CA THR A 37 -3.41 -46.79 -5.89
C THR A 37 -2.29 -46.84 -4.86
N PRO A 38 -1.03 -47.00 -5.31
CA PRO A 38 0.15 -46.90 -4.47
C PRO A 38 0.28 -45.50 -3.86
N ILE A 39 0.66 -45.47 -2.60
CA ILE A 39 1.00 -44.24 -1.90
C ILE A 39 2.44 -43.86 -2.30
N CYS A 40 2.61 -42.75 -3.02
CA CYS A 40 3.93 -42.18 -3.33
C CYS A 40 4.44 -41.43 -2.11
N ARG A 41 5.77 -41.34 -1.96
CA ARG A 41 6.40 -40.86 -0.73
C ARG A 41 7.56 -39.95 -1.05
N ILE A 42 7.61 -38.79 -0.39
CA ILE A 42 8.79 -37.93 -0.37
C ILE A 42 9.59 -38.11 0.92
N TYR A 43 10.88 -38.36 0.77
CA TYR A 43 11.82 -38.55 1.88
C TYR A 43 12.65 -37.28 2.17
N LEU A 44 13.07 -37.15 3.42
CA LEU A 44 14.00 -36.10 3.86
C LEU A 44 15.44 -36.46 3.47
N ASP A 45 16.08 -35.60 2.69
CA ASP A 45 17.55 -35.52 2.65
C ASP A 45 18.01 -34.66 3.85
N PRO A 46 18.77 -35.22 4.82
CA PRO A 46 19.15 -34.53 6.04
C PRO A 46 20.25 -33.46 5.85
N HIS A 47 20.58 -33.08 4.62
CA HIS A 47 21.55 -32.02 4.34
C HIS A 47 20.85 -30.70 3.99
N ASP A 48 21.35 -29.59 4.55
CA ASP A 48 20.92 -28.25 4.16
C ASP A 48 21.38 -27.92 2.72
N LYS A 49 20.47 -27.44 1.88
CA LYS A 49 20.72 -27.09 0.46
C LYS A 49 20.82 -25.59 0.23
N PHE A 50 20.07 -24.77 0.99
CA PHE A 50 19.99 -23.31 0.85
C PHE A 50 19.65 -22.86 -0.58
N THR A 51 18.72 -23.55 -1.22
CA THR A 51 18.27 -23.26 -2.60
C THR A 51 16.82 -22.82 -2.60
N SER A 52 16.48 -21.84 -3.44
CA SER A 52 15.11 -21.33 -3.57
C SER A 52 14.76 -21.16 -5.05
N VAL A 53 13.68 -21.81 -5.48
CA VAL A 53 13.12 -21.72 -6.83
C VAL A 53 11.74 -21.08 -6.72
N GLY A 54 11.62 -19.85 -7.21
CA GLY A 54 10.40 -19.06 -7.08
C GLY A 54 9.23 -19.54 -7.94
N ALA A 55 8.02 -19.08 -7.58
CA ALA A 55 6.81 -19.43 -8.30
C ALA A 55 6.74 -18.85 -9.72
N PRO A 56 5.98 -19.47 -10.65
CA PRO A 56 5.85 -19.03 -12.04
C PRO A 56 5.27 -17.60 -12.21
N VAL A 57 4.70 -17.03 -11.15
CA VAL A 57 4.10 -15.69 -11.11
C VAL A 57 4.54 -14.99 -9.81
N THR A 58 4.89 -13.70 -9.89
CA THR A 58 5.21 -12.87 -8.71
C THR A 58 4.02 -12.80 -7.76
N ARG A 59 4.17 -13.34 -6.55
CA ARG A 59 3.22 -13.18 -5.44
C ARG A 59 3.15 -11.69 -5.06
N SER A 60 2.03 -11.04 -5.33
CA SER A 60 1.73 -9.71 -4.79
C SER A 60 1.60 -9.81 -3.26
N ARG A 61 2.12 -8.81 -2.53
CA ARG A 61 2.03 -8.72 -1.05
C ARG A 61 0.59 -8.54 -0.53
N PHE A 62 -0.37 -8.37 -1.43
CA PHE A 62 -1.81 -8.39 -1.19
C PHE A 62 -2.39 -9.45 -2.12
N GLY A 63 -3.25 -10.35 -1.61
CA GLY A 63 -3.69 -11.61 -2.24
C GLY A 63 -3.86 -11.64 -3.76
N LEU A 64 -3.75 -12.86 -4.30
CA LEU A 64 -3.77 -13.19 -5.73
C LEU A 64 -4.87 -12.43 -6.50
N THR A 65 -4.49 -11.80 -7.61
CA THR A 65 -5.46 -11.29 -8.60
C THR A 65 -6.28 -12.45 -9.16
N THR A 66 -7.60 -12.39 -9.06
CA THR A 66 -8.58 -13.42 -9.48
C THR A 66 -8.61 -13.75 -10.98
N SER A 67 -7.67 -13.25 -11.79
CA SER A 67 -7.76 -13.28 -13.26
C SER A 67 -7.09 -14.47 -13.95
N MET A 68 -6.57 -15.48 -13.23
CA MET A 68 -5.87 -16.65 -13.83
C MET A 68 -6.15 -18.01 -13.16
N ILE A 69 -7.32 -18.21 -12.54
CA ILE A 69 -7.68 -19.53 -11.97
C ILE A 69 -8.17 -20.46 -13.09
N LEU A 70 -7.44 -21.56 -13.34
CA LEU A 70 -7.74 -22.58 -14.37
C LEU A 70 -8.54 -23.78 -13.82
N SER A 71 -8.41 -24.05 -12.51
CA SER A 71 -9.16 -25.10 -11.81
C SER A 71 -9.63 -24.60 -10.44
N THR A 72 -10.77 -25.10 -9.98
CA THR A 72 -11.20 -24.96 -8.58
C THR A 72 -10.71 -26.17 -7.79
N ILE A 73 -9.95 -25.94 -6.72
CA ILE A 73 -9.47 -27.00 -5.82
C ILE A 73 -10.04 -26.73 -4.43
N THR A 74 -10.67 -27.73 -3.84
CA THR A 74 -11.25 -27.68 -2.48
C THR A 74 -10.50 -28.66 -1.59
N VAL A 75 -10.12 -28.23 -0.38
CA VAL A 75 -9.39 -29.05 0.57
C VAL A 75 -10.22 -29.29 1.83
N ASN A 76 -10.40 -30.56 2.18
CA ASN A 76 -10.97 -31.00 3.45
C ASN A 76 -9.82 -31.25 4.43
N TYR A 77 -9.78 -30.48 5.51
CA TYR A 77 -8.72 -30.56 6.51
C TYR A 77 -9.15 -31.39 7.72
N ASP A 78 -8.29 -32.31 8.14
CA ASP A 78 -8.46 -33.07 9.38
C ASP A 78 -8.24 -32.22 10.65
N ALA A 79 -8.41 -32.84 11.82
CA ALA A 79 -8.19 -32.18 13.11
C ALA A 79 -6.76 -31.64 13.29
N GLY A 80 -5.75 -32.33 12.72
CA GLY A 80 -4.35 -31.93 12.80
C GLY A 80 -4.09 -30.60 12.07
N PHE A 81 -4.60 -30.45 10.85
CA PHE A 81 -4.55 -29.18 10.12
C PHE A 81 -5.43 -28.11 10.77
N ASN A 82 -6.61 -28.47 11.27
CA ASN A 82 -7.50 -27.52 11.95
C ASN A 82 -6.85 -26.90 13.19
N ALA A 83 -5.95 -27.62 13.86
CA ALA A 83 -5.15 -27.12 14.98
C ALA A 83 -3.92 -26.27 14.56
N ASN A 84 -3.56 -26.23 13.27
CA ASN A 84 -2.33 -25.60 12.77
C ASN A 84 -2.62 -24.59 11.62
N PRO A 85 -3.00 -23.34 11.91
CA PRO A 85 -3.34 -22.33 10.89
C PRO A 85 -2.19 -21.99 9.92
N GLN A 86 -0.95 -22.06 10.39
CA GLN A 86 0.25 -21.80 9.57
C GLN A 86 0.45 -22.89 8.51
N ALA A 87 0.26 -24.17 8.89
CA ALA A 87 0.30 -25.29 7.95
C ALA A 87 -0.79 -25.16 6.87
N LYS A 88 -2.01 -24.75 7.25
CA LYS A 88 -3.09 -24.46 6.28
C LYS A 88 -2.74 -23.34 5.31
N THR A 89 -2.08 -22.30 5.79
CA THR A 89 -1.67 -21.15 4.94
C THR A 89 -0.66 -21.60 3.89
N ALA A 90 0.37 -22.35 4.31
CA ALA A 90 1.36 -22.92 3.40
C ALA A 90 0.76 -23.96 2.44
N PHE A 91 -0.19 -24.79 2.91
CA PHE A 91 -0.92 -25.72 2.06
C PHE A 91 -1.72 -24.98 0.97
N GLN A 92 -2.43 -23.93 1.36
CA GLN A 92 -3.21 -23.12 0.42
C GLN A 92 -2.30 -22.46 -0.63
N ALA A 93 -1.08 -22.05 -0.27
CA ALA A 93 -0.13 -21.49 -1.24
C ALA A 93 0.27 -22.49 -2.34
N ALA A 94 0.42 -23.78 -1.99
CA ALA A 94 0.65 -24.85 -2.96
C ALA A 94 -0.60 -25.14 -3.82
N VAL A 95 -1.80 -25.09 -3.22
CA VAL A 95 -3.08 -25.20 -3.94
C VAL A 95 -3.23 -24.08 -4.96
N ASP A 96 -2.92 -22.83 -4.57
CA ASP A 96 -3.01 -21.66 -5.43
C ASP A 96 -2.12 -21.78 -6.66
N ILE A 97 -0.93 -22.40 -6.52
CA ILE A 97 -0.06 -22.74 -7.65
C ILE A 97 -0.79 -23.74 -8.57
N TRP A 98 -1.28 -24.87 -8.05
CA TRP A 98 -1.94 -25.88 -8.89
C TRP A 98 -3.21 -25.37 -9.58
N GLN A 99 -3.99 -24.52 -8.91
CA GLN A 99 -5.17 -23.86 -9.48
C GLN A 99 -4.85 -23.01 -10.71
N GLN A 100 -3.60 -22.58 -10.87
CA GLN A 100 -3.10 -21.83 -12.02
C GLN A 100 -2.38 -22.71 -13.05
N GLN A 101 -2.02 -23.95 -12.73
CA GLN A 101 -1.18 -24.78 -13.61
C GLN A 101 -1.96 -25.84 -14.39
N VAL A 102 -3.02 -26.42 -13.82
CA VAL A 102 -3.88 -27.43 -14.48
C VAL A 102 -5.27 -26.86 -14.71
N GLN A 103 -5.88 -27.22 -15.84
CA GLN A 103 -7.25 -26.84 -16.18
C GLN A 103 -8.22 -28.00 -15.98
N SER A 104 -9.33 -27.72 -15.31
CA SER A 104 -10.44 -28.65 -15.10
C SER A 104 -11.74 -27.86 -14.95
N SER A 105 -12.77 -28.25 -15.71
CA SER A 105 -14.13 -27.76 -15.50
C SER A 105 -14.84 -28.42 -14.32
N VAL A 106 -14.26 -29.50 -13.78
CA VAL A 106 -14.76 -30.23 -12.61
C VAL A 106 -13.88 -29.91 -11.40
N PRO A 107 -14.44 -29.47 -10.26
CA PRO A 107 -13.65 -29.20 -9.06
C PRO A 107 -12.82 -30.40 -8.59
N ILE A 108 -11.61 -30.15 -8.11
CA ILE A 108 -10.74 -31.18 -7.54
C ILE A 108 -10.88 -31.14 -6.02
N VAL A 109 -11.21 -32.27 -5.39
CA VAL A 109 -11.37 -32.38 -3.94
C VAL A 109 -10.20 -33.14 -3.34
N ILE A 110 -9.53 -32.54 -2.36
CA ILE A 110 -8.40 -33.12 -1.62
C ILE A 110 -8.82 -33.37 -0.18
N ASP A 111 -8.59 -34.57 0.33
CA ASP A 111 -8.59 -34.84 1.78
C ASP A 111 -7.15 -34.73 2.29
N ALA A 112 -6.91 -33.83 3.22
CA ALA A 112 -5.60 -33.53 3.77
C ALA A 112 -5.53 -33.89 5.25
N SER A 113 -4.55 -34.72 5.63
CA SER A 113 -4.27 -35.06 7.03
C SER A 113 -2.89 -34.64 7.50
N PHE A 114 -2.79 -34.17 8.75
CA PHE A 114 -1.54 -33.74 9.37
C PHE A 114 -1.32 -34.49 10.69
N THR A 115 -0.63 -35.62 10.62
CA THR A 115 -0.52 -36.57 11.73
C THR A 115 0.91 -37.08 11.88
N ASN A 116 1.25 -37.56 13.07
CA ASN A 116 2.60 -38.04 13.35
C ASN A 116 2.76 -39.47 12.82
N PHE A 117 3.69 -39.68 11.89
CA PHE A 117 3.93 -40.99 11.28
C PHE A 117 4.79 -41.93 12.15
N GLY A 118 5.28 -41.47 13.30
CA GLY A 118 6.16 -42.24 14.19
C GLY A 118 7.61 -42.37 13.70
N ARG A 119 7.97 -41.65 12.62
CA ARG A 119 9.31 -41.56 12.02
C ARG A 119 9.50 -40.17 11.45
N SER A 120 10.73 -39.69 11.27
CA SER A 120 11.04 -38.31 10.85
C SER A 120 11.55 -38.17 9.41
N ASP A 121 11.91 -39.28 8.77
CA ASP A 121 12.49 -39.33 7.43
C ASP A 121 11.44 -39.35 6.31
N LEU A 122 10.19 -39.74 6.62
CA LEU A 122 9.05 -39.62 5.71
C LEU A 122 8.31 -38.30 5.98
N LEU A 123 8.25 -37.43 4.98
CA LEU A 123 7.73 -36.07 5.12
C LEU A 123 6.26 -35.96 4.72
N GLY A 124 5.88 -36.62 3.63
CA GLY A 124 4.54 -36.59 3.07
C GLY A 124 4.28 -37.83 2.22
N GLN A 125 3.01 -38.05 1.92
CA GLN A 125 2.58 -39.08 1.00
C GLN A 125 1.20 -38.75 0.41
N ALA A 126 1.00 -38.96 -0.88
CA ALA A 126 -0.27 -38.74 -1.55
C ALA A 126 -0.56 -39.71 -2.70
N GLY A 127 -1.84 -39.79 -3.07
CA GLY A 127 -2.30 -40.61 -4.19
C GLY A 127 -3.71 -40.25 -4.63
N SER A 128 -4.15 -40.91 -5.70
CA SER A 128 -5.50 -40.74 -6.26
C SER A 128 -6.06 -42.05 -6.76
N SER A 129 -7.36 -42.27 -6.56
CA SER A 129 -8.07 -43.39 -7.18
C SER A 129 -7.89 -43.39 -8.70
N LEU A 130 -7.95 -44.56 -9.34
CA LEU A 130 -7.87 -44.67 -10.80
C LEU A 130 -9.21 -45.07 -11.41
N VAL A 131 -9.47 -44.60 -12.63
CA VAL A 131 -10.67 -44.90 -13.41
C VAL A 131 -10.33 -45.26 -14.85
N ASP A 132 -11.01 -46.27 -15.38
CA ASP A 132 -11.02 -46.67 -16.80
C ASP A 132 -12.48 -46.83 -17.28
N GLY A 133 -12.73 -46.63 -18.57
CA GLY A 133 -14.04 -46.81 -19.21
C GLY A 133 -14.95 -45.58 -19.19
N PHE A 134 -14.37 -44.36 -19.11
CA PHE A 134 -15.14 -43.11 -19.04
C PHE A 134 -15.26 -42.41 -20.40
N ALA A 135 -16.22 -41.47 -20.51
CA ALA A 135 -16.45 -40.71 -21.74
C ALA A 135 -15.23 -39.84 -22.10
N ASN A 136 -14.88 -39.76 -23.39
CA ASN A 136 -13.72 -39.02 -23.90
C ASN A 136 -12.35 -39.52 -23.44
N GLN A 137 -12.25 -40.75 -22.94
CA GLN A 137 -10.99 -41.37 -22.55
C GLN A 137 -9.99 -41.42 -23.74
N PRO A 138 -8.81 -40.77 -23.66
CA PRO A 138 -7.87 -40.67 -24.79
C PRO A 138 -7.25 -41.99 -25.21
N ARG A 139 -6.95 -42.88 -24.24
CA ARG A 139 -6.44 -44.24 -24.47
C ARG A 139 -7.36 -45.23 -23.80
N VAL A 140 -8.02 -46.07 -24.60
CA VAL A 140 -8.89 -47.17 -24.12
C VAL A 140 -8.07 -48.20 -23.33
N SER A 141 -8.72 -48.88 -22.38
CA SER A 141 -8.09 -49.94 -21.57
C SER A 141 -6.84 -49.45 -20.82
N THR A 142 -6.93 -48.25 -20.24
CA THR A 142 -5.83 -47.59 -19.52
C THR A 142 -6.41 -46.85 -18.33
N PHE A 143 -5.81 -47.00 -17.15
CA PHE A 143 -6.25 -46.30 -15.95
C PHE A 143 -5.74 -44.85 -15.90
N TYR A 144 -6.64 -43.91 -15.59
CA TYR A 144 -6.33 -42.50 -15.37
C TYR A 144 -6.60 -42.10 -13.91
N PRO A 145 -5.78 -41.21 -13.31
CA PRO A 145 -6.06 -40.60 -12.01
C PRO A 145 -7.44 -39.94 -12.00
N PHE A 146 -8.16 -40.05 -10.88
CA PHE A 146 -9.54 -39.59 -10.75
C PHE A 146 -9.72 -38.11 -11.12
N PRO A 147 -8.86 -37.16 -10.65
CA PRO A 147 -8.94 -35.76 -11.09
C PRO A 147 -8.78 -35.58 -12.61
N LEU A 148 -7.89 -36.34 -13.24
CA LEU A 148 -7.64 -36.27 -14.68
C LEU A 148 -8.81 -36.87 -15.47
N ALA A 149 -9.37 -38.00 -15.02
CA ALA A 149 -10.55 -38.61 -15.62
C ALA A 149 -11.78 -37.68 -15.56
N ASN A 150 -11.98 -36.99 -14.43
CA ASN A 150 -13.02 -35.95 -14.30
C ASN A 150 -12.77 -34.78 -15.26
N SER A 151 -11.53 -34.28 -15.35
CA SER A 151 -11.18 -33.20 -16.27
C SER A 151 -11.42 -33.59 -17.74
N LEU A 152 -10.98 -34.78 -18.16
CA LEU A 152 -11.13 -35.28 -19.53
C LEU A 152 -12.58 -35.59 -19.91
N SER A 153 -13.37 -36.13 -18.98
CA SER A 153 -14.79 -36.42 -19.23
C SER A 153 -15.67 -35.15 -19.19
N GLY A 154 -15.21 -34.08 -18.53
CA GLY A 154 -15.98 -32.88 -18.27
C GLY A 154 -17.16 -33.10 -17.31
N GLN A 155 -17.21 -34.25 -16.64
CA GLN A 155 -18.27 -34.65 -15.71
C GLN A 155 -17.64 -35.14 -14.41
N ASP A 156 -18.35 -34.96 -13.31
CA ASP A 156 -17.99 -35.64 -12.07
C ASP A 156 -18.37 -37.12 -12.18
N LEU A 157 -17.35 -37.98 -12.33
CA LEU A 157 -17.52 -39.42 -12.47
C LEU A 157 -17.94 -40.10 -11.15
N GLY A 158 -18.13 -39.35 -10.05
CA GLY A 158 -18.51 -39.86 -8.73
C GLY A 158 -20.01 -40.16 -8.51
N GLY A 159 -20.91 -39.89 -9.46
CA GLY A 159 -22.36 -39.94 -9.23
C GLY A 159 -22.97 -41.36 -9.10
N HIS A 160 -23.06 -41.91 -7.87
CA HIS A 160 -24.18 -42.72 -7.28
C HIS A 160 -23.78 -43.43 -5.97
N PHE A 161 -23.35 -42.75 -4.90
CA PHE A 161 -23.28 -43.34 -3.55
C PHE A 161 -23.53 -42.28 -2.45
N PRO A 162 -24.31 -42.56 -1.39
CA PRO A 162 -24.46 -41.66 -0.25
C PRO A 162 -23.30 -41.91 0.72
N ASP A 163 -22.14 -41.28 0.51
CA ASP A 163 -21.05 -41.35 1.50
C ASP A 163 -20.24 -40.03 1.49
N PRO A 164 -19.96 -39.41 2.66
CA PRO A 164 -19.00 -38.31 2.80
C PRO A 164 -17.55 -38.59 2.32
N ALA A 165 -17.25 -39.73 1.69
CA ALA A 165 -15.93 -40.15 1.17
C ALA A 165 -15.72 -39.87 -0.35
N ALA A 166 -16.02 -38.65 -0.81
CA ALA A 166 -15.94 -38.24 -2.23
C ALA A 166 -14.61 -37.56 -2.63
N SER A 167 -13.49 -37.85 -1.96
CA SER A 167 -12.20 -37.23 -2.29
C SER A 167 -11.55 -37.79 -3.56
N HIS A 168 -10.94 -36.90 -4.33
CA HIS A 168 -10.20 -37.23 -5.55
C HIS A 168 -8.72 -37.50 -5.26
N ILE A 169 -8.18 -36.83 -4.23
CA ILE A 169 -6.79 -36.95 -3.76
C ILE A 169 -6.81 -37.16 -2.24
N ASP A 170 -6.07 -38.15 -1.75
CA ASP A 170 -5.74 -38.31 -0.32
C ASP A 170 -4.27 -37.91 -0.13
N ALA A 171 -4.03 -36.92 0.73
CA ALA A 171 -2.70 -36.36 0.99
C ALA A 171 -2.43 -36.29 2.50
N GLN A 172 -1.33 -36.91 2.93
CA GLN A 172 -0.99 -37.07 4.34
C GLN A 172 0.40 -36.51 4.60
N PHE A 173 0.54 -35.71 5.65
CA PHE A 173 1.77 -35.00 5.98
C PHE A 173 2.19 -35.28 7.41
N ASN A 174 3.49 -35.49 7.62
CA ASN A 174 4.03 -35.88 8.90
C ASN A 174 4.14 -34.68 9.85
N SER A 175 3.34 -34.66 10.92
CA SER A 175 3.37 -33.57 11.89
C SER A 175 4.59 -33.54 12.81
N ALA A 176 5.45 -34.57 12.77
CA ALA A 176 6.68 -34.64 13.55
C ALA A 176 7.92 -34.05 12.87
N ALA A 177 7.83 -33.64 11.60
CA ALA A 177 8.97 -33.07 10.89
C ALA A 177 9.24 -31.60 11.27
N SER A 178 10.47 -31.14 11.04
CA SER A 178 10.91 -29.76 11.32
C SER A 178 10.45 -28.82 10.22
N TRP A 179 9.20 -28.37 10.28
CA TRP A 179 8.58 -27.57 9.23
C TRP A 179 8.90 -26.08 9.28
N TYR A 180 9.15 -25.51 8.11
CA TYR A 180 9.01 -24.09 7.84
C TYR A 180 7.71 -23.84 7.09
N PHE A 181 6.83 -23.01 7.65
CA PHE A 181 5.51 -22.68 7.09
C PHE A 181 5.47 -21.32 6.37
N GLY A 182 6.60 -20.63 6.24
CA GLY A 182 6.67 -19.42 5.44
C GLY A 182 6.55 -19.74 3.94
N THR A 183 5.94 -18.83 3.18
CA THR A 183 5.68 -18.99 1.73
C THR A 183 6.56 -18.04 0.90
N ASP A 184 7.63 -17.53 1.51
CA ASP A 184 8.57 -16.57 0.93
C ASP A 184 9.81 -17.24 0.30
N GLY A 185 9.95 -18.56 0.48
CA GLY A 185 11.10 -19.33 0.01
C GLY A 185 12.39 -19.04 0.80
N ALA A 186 12.28 -18.48 2.01
CA ALA A 186 13.39 -18.17 2.91
C ALA A 186 13.55 -19.22 4.02
N THR A 187 13.47 -20.51 3.65
CA THR A 187 13.56 -21.64 4.58
C THR A 187 14.90 -21.63 5.33
N PRO A 188 14.91 -21.54 6.68
CA PRO A 188 16.14 -21.55 7.45
C PRO A 188 16.79 -22.95 7.48
N GLY A 189 18.09 -22.99 7.74
CA GLY A 189 18.82 -24.25 7.95
C GLY A 189 18.21 -25.07 9.10
N GLY A 190 18.15 -26.39 8.93
CA GLY A 190 17.53 -27.31 9.90
C GLY A 190 15.99 -27.43 9.80
N SER A 191 15.37 -26.79 8.80
CA SER A 191 13.92 -26.89 8.55
C SER A 191 13.63 -27.28 7.09
N VAL A 192 12.47 -27.90 6.87
CA VAL A 192 11.97 -28.33 5.56
C VAL A 192 10.84 -27.39 5.13
N ASP A 193 10.85 -26.96 3.88
CA ASP A 193 9.80 -26.10 3.33
C ASP A 193 8.48 -26.88 3.16
N PHE A 194 7.47 -26.56 3.97
CA PHE A 194 6.20 -27.30 3.96
C PHE A 194 5.43 -27.10 2.65
N GLU A 195 5.46 -25.89 2.08
CA GLU A 195 4.79 -25.59 0.82
C GLU A 195 5.31 -26.46 -0.33
N SER A 196 6.64 -26.62 -0.43
CA SER A 196 7.28 -27.46 -1.46
C SER A 196 6.87 -28.92 -1.34
N VAL A 197 6.79 -29.46 -0.11
CA VAL A 197 6.34 -30.83 0.12
C VAL A 197 4.86 -31.00 -0.24
N VAL A 198 4.00 -30.04 0.11
CA VAL A 198 2.58 -30.08 -0.31
C VAL A 198 2.47 -30.02 -1.83
N LEU A 199 3.22 -29.11 -2.48
CA LEU A 199 3.18 -28.95 -3.93
C LEU A 199 3.59 -30.24 -4.66
N HIS A 200 4.62 -30.91 -4.17
CA HIS A 200 5.10 -32.21 -4.65
C HIS A 200 4.05 -33.31 -4.52
N GLU A 201 3.50 -33.49 -3.33
CA GLU A 201 2.54 -34.57 -3.05
C GLU A 201 1.23 -34.40 -3.82
N LEU A 202 0.76 -33.16 -3.98
CA LEU A 202 -0.37 -32.88 -4.88
C LEU A 202 -0.05 -33.22 -6.34
N GLY A 203 1.21 -33.14 -6.75
CA GLY A 203 1.71 -33.64 -8.03
C GLY A 203 1.45 -35.13 -8.24
N HIS A 204 1.71 -35.96 -7.23
CA HIS A 204 1.34 -37.37 -7.26
C HIS A 204 -0.17 -37.56 -7.29
N GLY A 205 -0.93 -36.82 -6.47
CA GLY A 205 -2.40 -36.84 -6.50
C GLY A 205 -2.99 -36.52 -7.89
N LEU A 206 -2.33 -35.65 -8.66
CA LEU A 206 -2.75 -35.28 -10.01
C LEU A 206 -2.32 -36.26 -11.11
N GLY A 207 -1.46 -37.25 -10.79
CA GLY A 207 -1.13 -38.34 -11.71
C GLY A 207 0.34 -38.60 -11.96
N PHE A 208 1.27 -37.97 -11.25
CA PHE A 208 2.70 -38.24 -11.42
C PHE A 208 3.12 -39.56 -10.74
N PHE A 209 2.60 -40.71 -11.18
CA PHE A 209 2.98 -42.02 -10.63
C PHE A 209 2.65 -43.14 -11.61
N GLY A 210 3.44 -44.21 -11.61
CA GLY A 210 3.15 -45.41 -12.38
C GLY A 210 2.68 -46.62 -11.57
N SER A 211 2.48 -47.75 -12.25
CA SER A 211 2.01 -49.02 -11.65
C SER A 211 3.06 -50.12 -11.40
N GLY A 212 4.26 -49.97 -11.95
CA GLY A 212 5.40 -50.89 -11.82
C GLY A 212 5.73 -51.30 -10.39
N SER A 213 6.06 -52.58 -10.20
CA SER A 213 6.57 -53.12 -8.93
C SER A 213 7.62 -54.20 -9.18
N VAL A 214 8.54 -54.41 -8.24
CA VAL A 214 9.48 -55.55 -8.27
C VAL A 214 9.37 -56.32 -6.96
N SER A 215 9.09 -57.62 -7.06
CA SER A 215 9.02 -58.52 -5.91
C SER A 215 9.48 -59.91 -6.32
N GLY A 216 10.26 -60.59 -5.47
CA GLY A 216 10.77 -61.94 -5.78
C GLY A 216 11.66 -62.02 -7.04
N GLY A 217 12.29 -60.92 -7.45
CA GLY A 217 13.15 -60.84 -8.64
C GLY A 217 12.40 -60.70 -9.97
N VAL A 218 11.07 -60.57 -9.93
CA VAL A 218 10.23 -60.33 -11.11
C VAL A 218 9.57 -58.96 -11.03
N GLY A 219 9.48 -58.29 -12.19
CA GLY A 219 8.82 -57.01 -12.34
C GLY A 219 7.39 -57.21 -12.83
N THR A 220 6.46 -56.43 -12.28
CA THR A 220 5.07 -56.39 -12.71
C THR A 220 4.69 -54.99 -13.13
N ILE A 221 3.76 -54.84 -14.07
CA ILE A 221 3.18 -53.56 -14.48
C ILE A 221 1.67 -53.69 -14.66
N GLY A 222 0.96 -52.59 -14.42
CA GLY A 222 -0.47 -52.46 -14.47
C GLY A 222 -1.19 -52.98 -13.23
N SER A 223 -2.49 -52.71 -13.17
CA SER A 223 -3.42 -53.29 -12.19
C SER A 223 -4.61 -53.90 -12.92
N GLN A 224 -5.13 -55.03 -12.45
CA GLN A 224 -6.22 -55.77 -13.11
C GLN A 224 -5.98 -56.03 -14.63
N GLY A 225 -4.72 -56.15 -15.04
CA GLY A 225 -4.33 -56.37 -16.44
C GLY A 225 -4.27 -55.12 -17.32
N LEU A 226 -4.48 -53.91 -16.77
CA LEU A 226 -4.43 -52.64 -17.51
C LEU A 226 -3.28 -51.75 -16.99
N PRO A 227 -2.55 -51.04 -17.89
CA PRO A 227 -1.52 -50.08 -17.49
C PRO A 227 -2.14 -48.79 -16.95
N PHE A 228 -1.35 -47.99 -16.24
CA PHE A 228 -1.69 -46.62 -15.91
C PHE A 228 -1.25 -45.70 -17.07
N ILE A 229 -1.91 -44.55 -17.21
CA ILE A 229 -1.55 -43.59 -18.27
C ILE A 229 -0.08 -43.15 -18.21
N TYR A 230 0.51 -43.07 -17.01
CA TYR A 230 1.91 -42.76 -16.79
C TYR A 230 2.85 -43.79 -17.43
N ASP A 231 2.58 -45.09 -17.25
CA ASP A 231 3.41 -46.19 -17.77
C ASP A 231 3.54 -46.15 -19.30
N ALA A 232 2.52 -45.60 -19.94
CA ALA A 232 2.38 -45.51 -21.38
C ALA A 232 3.39 -44.54 -22.04
N PHE A 233 4.17 -43.82 -21.24
CA PHE A 233 5.19 -42.85 -21.67
C PHE A 233 6.58 -43.13 -21.07
N VAL A 234 6.81 -44.31 -20.50
CA VAL A 234 8.13 -44.70 -19.96
C VAL A 234 8.81 -45.72 -20.87
N GLN A 235 10.11 -45.50 -21.13
CA GLN A 235 10.95 -46.39 -21.94
C GLN A 235 12.36 -46.52 -21.36
N ASP A 236 13.04 -47.60 -21.72
CA ASP A 236 14.45 -47.81 -21.37
C ASP A 236 15.42 -46.99 -22.24
N ASN A 237 16.72 -47.09 -21.96
CA ASN A 237 17.76 -46.39 -22.73
C ASN A 237 17.74 -46.71 -24.23
N ALA A 238 17.40 -47.95 -24.61
CA ALA A 238 17.31 -48.40 -26.01
C ALA A 238 16.05 -47.90 -26.73
N GLY A 239 15.11 -47.26 -26.02
CA GLY A 239 13.85 -46.78 -26.57
C GLY A 239 12.72 -47.81 -26.53
N THR A 240 12.89 -48.91 -25.78
CA THR A 240 11.84 -49.92 -25.60
C THR A 240 10.87 -49.45 -24.52
N SER A 241 9.59 -49.32 -24.84
CA SER A 241 8.56 -49.02 -23.84
C SER A 241 8.50 -50.13 -22.77
N ILE A 242 8.32 -49.74 -21.50
CA ILE A 242 8.19 -50.71 -20.40
C ILE A 242 6.97 -51.63 -20.55
N LEU A 243 5.96 -51.20 -21.32
CA LEU A 243 4.77 -52.01 -21.65
C LEU A 243 5.04 -53.13 -22.67
N ASN A 244 6.18 -53.10 -23.35
CA ASN A 244 6.56 -54.14 -24.32
C ASN A 244 7.32 -55.32 -23.68
N TYR A 245 7.73 -55.19 -22.41
CA TYR A 245 8.31 -56.29 -21.67
C TYR A 245 7.22 -57.27 -21.21
N PRO A 246 7.47 -58.59 -21.17
CA PRO A 246 6.54 -59.53 -20.59
C PRO A 246 6.23 -59.16 -19.13
N ASN A 247 4.96 -59.09 -18.77
CA ASN A 247 4.56 -58.85 -17.39
C ASN A 247 4.96 -60.04 -16.49
N SER A 248 5.21 -59.79 -15.20
CA SER A 248 5.72 -60.80 -14.24
C SER A 248 7.02 -61.47 -14.71
N SER A 249 8.02 -60.67 -15.10
CA SER A 249 9.27 -61.17 -15.69
C SER A 249 10.53 -60.56 -15.10
N THR A 250 11.66 -61.27 -15.24
CA THR A 250 12.98 -60.77 -14.80
C THR A 250 13.51 -59.67 -15.73
N GLN A 251 13.09 -59.63 -16.99
CA GLN A 251 13.44 -58.57 -17.92
C GLN A 251 12.81 -57.24 -17.51
N LEU A 252 11.53 -57.25 -17.11
CA LEU A 252 10.85 -56.06 -16.60
C LEU A 252 11.46 -55.61 -15.25
N ALA A 253 11.82 -56.54 -14.36
CA ALA A 253 12.56 -56.20 -13.13
C ALA A 253 13.87 -55.47 -13.45
N SER A 254 14.64 -56.00 -14.41
CA SER A 254 15.91 -55.42 -14.83
C SER A 254 15.73 -54.01 -15.41
N ALA A 255 14.67 -53.76 -16.18
CA ALA A 255 14.37 -52.43 -16.71
C ALA A 255 14.00 -51.44 -15.58
N LEU A 256 13.15 -51.83 -14.64
CA LEU A 256 12.74 -51.02 -13.49
C LEU A 256 13.89 -50.73 -12.51
N GLN A 257 14.97 -51.51 -12.54
CA GLN A 257 16.15 -51.38 -11.68
C GLN A 257 17.41 -50.94 -12.44
N SER A 258 17.24 -50.34 -13.62
CA SER A 258 18.35 -50.09 -14.57
C SER A 258 19.11 -48.77 -14.36
N ASN A 259 18.54 -47.83 -13.60
CA ASN A 259 18.92 -46.42 -13.56
C ASN A 259 18.90 -45.72 -14.94
N ALA A 260 18.13 -46.28 -15.87
CA ALA A 260 18.13 -45.87 -17.27
C ALA A 260 16.72 -45.89 -17.88
N LEU A 261 15.74 -45.40 -17.11
CA LEU A 261 14.38 -45.15 -17.55
C LEU A 261 14.17 -43.68 -17.89
N PHE A 262 13.38 -43.43 -18.92
CA PHE A 262 13.13 -42.10 -19.44
C PHE A 262 11.68 -41.92 -19.88
N TRP A 263 11.17 -40.71 -19.71
CA TRP A 263 9.92 -40.28 -20.33
C TRP A 263 10.11 -40.06 -21.84
N PHE A 264 9.14 -40.51 -22.65
CA PHE A 264 9.17 -40.34 -24.11
C PHE A 264 7.95 -39.62 -24.70
N GLY A 265 7.06 -39.10 -23.85
CA GLY A 265 5.99 -38.23 -24.30
C GLY A 265 6.53 -36.94 -24.92
N SER A 266 5.91 -36.48 -26.00
CA SER A 266 6.42 -35.40 -26.84
C SER A 266 6.49 -34.06 -26.11
N ASN A 267 5.56 -33.79 -25.20
CA ASN A 267 5.53 -32.55 -24.42
C ASN A 267 6.60 -32.54 -23.32
N GLY A 268 6.79 -33.66 -22.61
CA GLY A 268 7.85 -33.81 -21.61
C GLY A 268 9.25 -33.76 -22.24
N VAL A 269 9.43 -34.41 -23.40
CA VAL A 269 10.66 -34.34 -24.21
C VAL A 269 10.92 -32.92 -24.69
N ALA A 270 9.90 -32.23 -25.22
CA ALA A 270 10.05 -30.84 -25.67
C ALA A 270 10.44 -29.91 -24.51
N ALA A 271 9.88 -30.12 -23.31
CA ALA A 271 10.21 -29.36 -22.11
C ALA A 271 11.64 -29.59 -21.61
N ALA A 272 12.27 -30.73 -21.94
CA ALA A 272 13.65 -31.04 -21.60
C ALA A 272 14.70 -30.41 -22.54
N GLY A 273 14.29 -29.80 -23.67
CA GLY A 273 15.18 -29.15 -24.62
C GLY A 273 15.81 -30.07 -25.68
N ALA A 274 16.69 -29.53 -26.54
CA ALA A 274 17.22 -30.23 -27.70
C ALA A 274 17.99 -31.52 -27.32
N GLY A 275 17.45 -32.68 -27.70
CA GLY A 275 18.00 -34.01 -27.38
C GLY A 275 17.64 -34.55 -25.99
N GLY A 276 16.83 -33.82 -25.21
CA GLY A 276 16.48 -34.16 -23.84
C GLY A 276 15.41 -35.26 -23.74
N ARG A 277 15.69 -36.32 -22.99
CA ARG A 277 14.70 -37.31 -22.54
C ARG A 277 14.60 -37.19 -21.02
N PRO A 278 13.44 -36.83 -20.43
CA PRO A 278 13.36 -36.70 -18.98
C PRO A 278 13.75 -38.00 -18.28
N LYS A 279 14.87 -38.00 -17.56
CA LYS A 279 15.35 -39.19 -16.84
C LYS A 279 14.56 -39.40 -15.55
N LEU A 280 14.13 -40.64 -15.32
CA LEU A 280 13.36 -41.05 -14.14
C LEU A 280 14.29 -41.74 -13.13
N TYR A 281 13.99 -41.56 -11.85
CA TYR A 281 14.70 -42.18 -10.74
C TYR A 281 14.43 -43.69 -10.72
N ALA A 282 15.34 -44.52 -11.24
CA ALA A 282 15.16 -45.97 -11.32
C ALA A 282 16.33 -46.71 -10.66
N PRO A 283 16.52 -46.60 -9.33
CA PRO A 283 17.70 -47.14 -8.64
C PRO A 283 17.87 -48.66 -8.82
N ALA A 284 19.10 -49.16 -8.58
CA ALA A 284 19.42 -50.59 -8.68
C ALA A 284 18.59 -51.47 -7.73
N THR A 285 18.13 -50.90 -6.60
CA THR A 285 17.16 -51.53 -5.71
C THR A 285 15.83 -50.84 -5.90
N PHE A 286 14.80 -51.59 -6.31
CA PHE A 286 13.47 -51.05 -6.49
C PHE A 286 12.91 -50.54 -5.15
N ASP A 287 12.56 -49.27 -5.10
CA ASP A 287 11.93 -48.61 -3.96
C ASP A 287 10.43 -48.38 -4.23
N PRO A 288 9.53 -49.13 -3.56
CA PRO A 288 8.09 -49.01 -3.76
C PRO A 288 7.57 -47.59 -3.46
N GLY A 289 6.88 -47.00 -4.43
CA GLY A 289 6.34 -45.64 -4.33
C GLY A 289 7.31 -44.55 -4.77
N SER A 290 8.59 -44.87 -5.01
CA SER A 290 9.60 -43.89 -5.45
C SER A 290 10.16 -44.20 -6.83
N SER A 291 10.52 -45.47 -7.07
CA SER A 291 11.15 -45.88 -8.34
C SER A 291 10.23 -45.55 -9.51
N TYR A 292 10.83 -44.94 -10.53
CA TYR A 292 10.30 -44.35 -11.77
C TYR A 292 9.05 -43.45 -11.66
N SER A 293 8.54 -43.22 -10.45
CA SER A 293 7.53 -42.21 -10.13
C SER A 293 8.15 -40.87 -9.72
N HIS A 294 9.47 -40.71 -9.83
CA HIS A 294 10.21 -39.47 -9.60
C HIS A 294 11.17 -39.16 -10.75
N LEU A 295 11.56 -37.91 -10.87
CA LEU A 295 12.69 -37.46 -11.68
C LEU A 295 14.01 -37.83 -10.99
N ASP A 296 15.04 -38.13 -11.80
CA ASP A 296 16.36 -38.51 -11.31
C ASP A 296 17.10 -37.33 -10.66
N ASP A 297 17.47 -37.44 -9.38
CA ASP A 297 18.04 -36.34 -8.59
C ASP A 297 19.41 -35.88 -9.10
N ALA A 298 20.18 -36.82 -9.68
CA ALA A 298 21.47 -36.49 -10.28
C ALA A 298 21.31 -35.65 -11.55
N THR A 299 20.22 -35.84 -12.29
CA THR A 299 19.90 -35.08 -13.50
C THR A 299 19.23 -33.74 -13.15
N TYR A 300 18.41 -33.71 -12.10
CA TYR A 300 17.67 -32.53 -11.66
C TYR A 300 17.99 -32.19 -10.20
N PRO A 301 19.23 -31.75 -9.93
CA PRO A 301 19.66 -31.46 -8.56
C PRO A 301 18.87 -30.30 -7.94
N ALA A 302 18.95 -30.20 -6.62
CA ALA A 302 18.34 -29.14 -5.81
C ALA A 302 18.59 -27.74 -6.39
N GLY A 303 17.56 -26.89 -6.34
CA GLY A 303 17.61 -25.51 -6.85
C GLY A 303 17.42 -25.36 -8.37
N THR A 304 17.18 -26.44 -9.11
CA THR A 304 16.84 -26.36 -10.53
C THR A 304 15.32 -26.21 -10.73
N ILE A 305 14.90 -25.62 -11.86
CA ILE A 305 13.48 -25.40 -12.14
C ILE A 305 12.64 -26.69 -12.24
N ASN A 306 13.28 -27.86 -12.37
CA ASN A 306 12.62 -29.17 -12.48
C ASN A 306 12.87 -30.08 -11.26
N SER A 307 13.42 -29.56 -10.15
CA SER A 307 13.75 -30.39 -8.99
C SER A 307 12.53 -30.72 -8.11
N LEU A 308 11.32 -30.21 -8.41
CA LEU A 308 10.16 -30.46 -7.53
C LEU A 308 9.89 -31.96 -7.36
N MET A 309 9.84 -32.72 -8.46
CA MET A 309 9.45 -34.14 -8.45
C MET A 309 10.64 -35.11 -8.33
N THR A 310 11.71 -34.73 -7.65
CA THR A 310 12.82 -35.64 -7.29
C THR A 310 12.46 -36.51 -6.08
N HIS A 311 13.16 -37.63 -5.84
CA HIS A 311 12.71 -38.61 -4.83
C HIS A 311 12.86 -38.15 -3.37
N ALA A 312 13.69 -37.13 -3.14
CA ALA A 312 13.93 -36.53 -1.84
C ALA A 312 14.06 -35.01 -1.95
N ILE A 313 13.75 -34.33 -0.85
CA ILE A 313 13.94 -32.89 -0.67
C ILE A 313 14.88 -32.63 0.51
N GLY A 314 15.80 -31.69 0.35
CA GLY A 314 16.72 -31.29 1.42
C GLY A 314 16.14 -30.32 2.43
N MET A 315 16.84 -30.14 3.55
CA MET A 315 16.57 -29.01 4.45
C MET A 315 17.00 -27.69 3.78
N ALA A 316 16.35 -26.57 4.13
CA ALA A 316 16.58 -25.28 3.50
C ALA A 316 16.46 -25.28 1.96
N GLU A 317 15.70 -26.22 1.39
CA GLU A 317 15.34 -26.27 -0.02
C GLU A 317 13.88 -25.83 -0.20
N SER A 318 13.66 -24.80 -1.03
CA SER A 318 12.33 -24.31 -1.39
C SER A 318 12.13 -24.41 -2.91
N ILE A 319 11.05 -25.04 -3.34
CA ILE A 319 10.68 -25.25 -4.74
C ILE A 319 9.20 -24.91 -4.92
N HIS A 320 8.90 -23.67 -5.29
CA HIS A 320 7.51 -23.18 -5.38
C HIS A 320 6.97 -23.23 -6.82
N THR A 321 7.38 -24.24 -7.60
CA THR A 321 6.96 -24.41 -9.00
C THR A 321 7.01 -25.88 -9.44
N PRO A 322 6.00 -26.38 -10.19
CA PRO A 322 6.03 -27.72 -10.78
C PRO A 322 7.14 -27.95 -11.80
N GLY A 323 7.63 -26.89 -12.44
CA GLY A 323 8.65 -26.97 -13.47
C GLY A 323 8.12 -27.40 -14.84
N PRO A 324 8.80 -27.02 -15.94
CA PRO A 324 8.34 -27.27 -17.30
C PRO A 324 8.27 -28.75 -17.67
N ILE A 325 9.17 -29.61 -17.15
CA ILE A 325 9.19 -31.04 -17.48
C ILE A 325 7.96 -31.75 -16.92
N MET A 326 7.64 -31.54 -15.64
CA MET A 326 6.44 -32.11 -15.02
C MET A 326 5.17 -31.66 -15.74
N LEU A 327 5.05 -30.36 -16.04
CA LEU A 327 3.90 -29.84 -16.79
C LEU A 327 3.83 -30.39 -18.23
N GLY A 328 4.97 -30.71 -18.85
CA GLY A 328 5.05 -31.42 -20.11
C GLY A 328 4.54 -32.86 -20.00
N MET A 329 4.98 -33.60 -18.98
CA MET A 329 4.52 -34.97 -18.71
C MET A 329 3.01 -35.01 -18.44
N PHE A 330 2.48 -34.02 -17.72
CA PHE A 330 1.04 -33.86 -17.49
C PHE A 330 0.25 -33.68 -18.80
N ARG A 331 0.78 -32.92 -19.76
CA ARG A 331 0.16 -32.77 -21.09
C ARG A 331 0.17 -34.05 -21.89
N ASP A 332 1.25 -34.81 -21.83
CA ASP A 332 1.32 -36.11 -22.48
C ASP A 332 0.26 -37.08 -21.93
N MET A 333 0.01 -37.05 -20.61
CA MET A 333 -1.04 -37.83 -19.98
C MET A 333 -2.47 -37.32 -20.27
N GLY A 334 -2.63 -36.06 -20.68
CA GLY A 334 -3.91 -35.50 -21.11
C GLY A 334 -4.39 -34.27 -20.33
N TRP A 335 -3.64 -33.78 -19.34
CA TRP A 335 -3.96 -32.50 -18.70
C TRP A 335 -3.79 -31.34 -19.69
N THR A 336 -4.74 -30.42 -19.69
CA THR A 336 -4.48 -29.08 -20.24
C THR A 336 -3.77 -28.26 -19.16
N THR A 337 -2.57 -27.74 -19.45
CA THR A 337 -1.78 -26.94 -18.51
C THR A 337 -1.60 -25.51 -19.00
N ALA A 338 -1.31 -24.58 -18.09
CA ALA A 338 -1.12 -23.15 -18.38
C ALA A 338 -0.04 -22.85 -19.44
N ALA A 339 0.86 -23.81 -19.68
CA ALA A 339 1.93 -23.75 -20.70
C ALA A 339 1.71 -24.73 -21.87
N GLY A 340 0.47 -25.13 -22.15
CA GLY A 340 0.13 -26.30 -22.96
C GLY A 340 -0.59 -26.09 -24.27
N ALA A 341 -0.06 -25.22 -25.12
CA ALA A 341 -0.14 -25.46 -26.55
C ALA A 341 1.29 -25.34 -27.08
N GLY A 342 1.73 -26.25 -27.95
CA GLY A 342 2.80 -25.97 -28.92
C GLY A 342 2.37 -24.89 -29.92
N ALA A 343 1.69 -23.86 -29.44
CA ALA A 343 1.38 -22.64 -30.14
C ALA A 343 2.53 -21.69 -29.86
N CYS A 344 2.95 -20.99 -30.89
CA CYS A 344 3.88 -19.91 -30.70
C CYS A 344 3.26 -18.85 -29.78
N ILE A 345 3.83 -18.74 -28.58
CA ILE A 345 3.46 -17.70 -27.62
C ILE A 345 4.28 -16.47 -27.95
N TYR A 346 3.58 -15.42 -28.34
CA TYR A 346 4.12 -14.13 -28.70
C TYR A 346 3.80 -13.17 -27.56
N THR A 347 4.81 -12.46 -27.06
CA THR A 347 4.60 -11.37 -26.09
C THR A 347 5.19 -10.08 -26.63
N LEU A 348 4.47 -8.98 -26.46
CA LEU A 348 4.90 -7.66 -26.88
C LEU A 348 5.33 -6.85 -25.67
N SER A 349 6.48 -6.18 -25.78
CA SER A 349 6.96 -5.21 -24.83
C SER A 349 7.31 -3.90 -25.56
N PRO A 350 6.52 -2.82 -25.38
CA PRO A 350 5.23 -2.76 -24.66
C PRO A 350 4.05 -3.33 -25.49
N SER A 351 2.92 -3.64 -24.84
CA SER A 351 1.65 -4.06 -25.48
C SER A 351 0.70 -2.90 -25.80
N THR A 352 1.02 -1.69 -25.33
CA THR A 352 0.41 -0.43 -25.76
C THR A 352 1.52 0.58 -26.00
N LEU A 353 1.44 1.32 -27.10
CA LEU A 353 2.38 2.38 -27.47
C LEU A 353 1.63 3.71 -27.53
N THR A 354 2.25 4.78 -27.04
CA THR A 354 1.72 6.13 -27.20
C THR A 354 2.70 7.04 -27.88
N VAL A 355 2.16 7.86 -28.77
CA VAL A 355 2.93 8.70 -29.68
C VAL A 355 2.48 10.15 -29.53
N PRO A 356 3.41 11.12 -29.51
CA PRO A 356 3.05 12.53 -29.52
C PRO A 356 2.31 12.93 -30.80
N ALA A 357 1.64 14.09 -30.76
CA ALA A 357 0.95 14.64 -31.94
C ALA A 357 1.89 14.86 -33.14
N ALA A 358 3.18 15.10 -32.92
CA ALA A 358 4.17 15.24 -34.00
C ALA A 358 4.46 13.91 -34.76
N GLY A 359 4.03 12.77 -34.24
CA GLY A 359 4.46 11.45 -34.73
C GLY A 359 5.82 11.04 -34.18
N ALA A 360 6.15 9.76 -34.32
CA ALA A 360 7.45 9.22 -33.91
C ALA A 360 7.72 7.86 -34.58
N ALA A 361 9.01 7.51 -34.66
CA ALA A 361 9.46 6.15 -34.86
C ALA A 361 9.64 5.46 -33.50
N SER A 362 9.11 4.25 -33.33
CA SER A 362 9.13 3.49 -32.08
C SER A 362 9.49 2.03 -32.32
N SER A 363 10.31 1.44 -31.46
CA SER A 363 10.67 0.02 -31.51
C SER A 363 9.86 -0.78 -30.50
N ILE A 364 9.26 -1.88 -30.93
CA ILE A 364 8.47 -2.82 -30.11
C ILE A 364 9.22 -4.15 -30.08
N GLN A 365 9.50 -4.65 -28.88
CA GLN A 365 10.10 -5.97 -28.72
C GLN A 365 9.01 -7.03 -28.79
N LEU A 366 9.18 -7.99 -29.69
CA LEU A 366 8.43 -9.23 -29.74
C LEU A 366 9.31 -10.34 -29.16
N THR A 367 8.88 -10.95 -28.06
CA THR A 367 9.51 -12.17 -27.53
C THR A 367 8.73 -13.37 -28.03
N ALA A 368 9.43 -14.28 -28.69
CA ALA A 368 8.89 -15.52 -29.24
C ALA A 368 9.93 -16.64 -29.13
N PRO A 369 9.50 -17.90 -28.88
CA PRO A 369 10.38 -19.07 -28.93
C PRO A 369 11.10 -19.22 -30.27
N ALA A 370 12.28 -19.83 -30.27
CA ALA A 370 13.02 -20.11 -31.50
C ALA A 370 12.19 -20.99 -32.44
N GLY A 371 12.12 -20.63 -33.73
CA GLY A 371 11.33 -21.34 -34.74
C GLY A 371 9.89 -20.84 -34.91
N CYS A 372 9.39 -19.96 -34.05
CA CYS A 372 8.03 -19.42 -34.14
C CYS A 372 7.89 -18.26 -35.13
N ALA A 373 7.15 -18.48 -36.22
CA ALA A 373 6.98 -17.51 -37.31
C ALA A 373 5.88 -16.48 -37.04
N TRP A 374 6.21 -15.20 -37.14
CA TRP A 374 5.30 -14.08 -36.90
C TRP A 374 5.24 -13.13 -38.10
N THR A 375 4.15 -12.35 -38.16
CA THR A 375 3.95 -11.22 -39.08
C THR A 375 3.54 -9.98 -38.30
N ALA A 376 3.86 -8.80 -38.83
CA ALA A 376 3.49 -7.50 -38.27
C ALA A 376 2.68 -6.68 -39.29
N THR A 377 1.44 -6.36 -38.95
CA THR A 377 0.50 -5.65 -39.85
C THR A 377 -0.17 -4.50 -39.11
N SER A 378 -0.18 -3.31 -39.71
CA SER A 378 -0.89 -2.16 -39.16
C SER A 378 -2.38 -2.22 -39.49
N GLY A 379 -3.23 -1.98 -38.49
CA GLY A 379 -4.68 -1.80 -38.65
C GLY A 379 -5.10 -0.34 -38.87
N ALA A 380 -4.17 0.61 -38.88
CA ALA A 380 -4.48 2.03 -39.03
C ALA A 380 -3.57 2.73 -40.06
N SER A 381 -4.17 3.57 -40.90
CA SER A 381 -3.48 4.24 -42.02
C SER A 381 -2.38 5.22 -41.62
N PHE A 382 -2.41 5.71 -40.38
CA PHE A 382 -1.40 6.63 -39.83
C PHE A 382 -0.22 5.90 -39.17
N ILE A 383 -0.22 4.56 -39.13
CA ILE A 383 0.85 3.73 -38.57
C ILE A 383 1.43 2.86 -39.68
N THR A 384 2.74 2.93 -39.86
CA THR A 384 3.47 2.13 -40.85
C THR A 384 4.50 1.24 -40.15
N VAL A 385 4.61 -0.02 -40.55
CA VAL A 385 5.65 -0.93 -40.04
C VAL A 385 6.87 -0.76 -40.94
N SER A 386 7.93 -0.13 -40.42
CA SER A 386 9.14 0.23 -41.16
C SER A 386 10.32 -0.60 -40.67
N GLY A 387 10.33 -1.89 -40.98
CA GLY A 387 11.30 -2.87 -40.50
C GLY A 387 10.94 -4.28 -40.95
N ALA A 388 11.25 -5.30 -40.15
CA ALA A 388 10.82 -6.67 -40.42
C ALA A 388 9.29 -6.80 -40.29
N THR A 389 8.60 -7.03 -41.40
CA THR A 389 7.14 -7.26 -41.44
C THR A 389 6.78 -8.73 -41.23
N SER A 390 7.77 -9.62 -41.25
CA SER A 390 7.67 -11.02 -40.84
C SER A 390 9.03 -11.54 -40.37
N GLY A 391 9.04 -12.64 -39.62
CA GLY A 391 10.26 -13.27 -39.12
C GLY A 391 9.99 -14.49 -38.25
N SER A 392 11.02 -15.00 -37.57
CA SER A 392 10.92 -16.13 -36.65
C SER A 392 11.71 -15.87 -35.37
N GLY A 393 11.19 -16.31 -34.22
CA GLY A 393 11.82 -16.07 -32.92
C GLY A 393 11.73 -14.60 -32.46
N THR A 394 12.48 -14.24 -31.43
CA THR A 394 12.45 -12.91 -30.82
C THR A 394 12.97 -11.83 -31.78
N ALA A 395 12.31 -10.68 -31.86
CA ALA A 395 12.66 -9.59 -32.78
C ALA A 395 12.26 -8.20 -32.27
N ASN A 396 12.85 -7.16 -32.86
CA ASN A 396 12.47 -5.77 -32.65
C ASN A 396 11.77 -5.24 -33.91
N ILE A 397 10.49 -4.86 -33.78
CA ILE A 397 9.66 -4.32 -34.85
C ILE A 397 9.63 -2.80 -34.73
N THR A 398 10.03 -2.10 -35.79
CA THR A 398 9.97 -0.63 -35.84
C THR A 398 8.67 -0.15 -36.48
N LEU A 399 8.00 0.77 -35.81
CA LEU A 399 6.77 1.42 -36.25
C LEU A 399 7.03 2.91 -36.47
N ASN A 400 6.57 3.44 -37.61
CA ASN A 400 6.55 4.85 -37.93
C ASN A 400 5.11 5.36 -37.88
N VAL A 401 4.82 6.22 -36.90
CA VAL A 401 3.50 6.81 -36.69
C VAL A 401 3.49 8.24 -37.19
N GLN A 402 2.63 8.53 -38.17
CA GLN A 402 2.50 9.85 -38.80
C GLN A 402 1.96 10.90 -37.81
N ALA A 403 2.31 12.16 -38.00
CA ALA A 403 1.80 13.26 -37.19
C ALA A 403 0.26 13.30 -37.17
N ASN A 404 -0.32 13.60 -36.01
CA ASN A 404 -1.72 13.92 -35.80
C ASN A 404 -1.89 15.43 -35.62
N ALA A 405 -2.26 16.14 -36.69
CA ALA A 405 -2.50 17.58 -36.64
C ALA A 405 -3.84 17.96 -35.98
N SER A 406 -4.75 16.99 -35.82
CA SER A 406 -6.06 17.22 -35.17
C SER A 406 -5.90 17.58 -33.70
N ALA A 407 -6.82 18.39 -33.16
CA ALA A 407 -6.86 18.69 -31.74
C ALA A 407 -7.13 17.44 -30.88
N SER A 408 -7.89 16.48 -31.42
CA SER A 408 -8.32 15.29 -30.69
C SER A 408 -7.29 14.15 -30.74
N PHE A 409 -7.22 13.43 -29.62
CA PHE A 409 -6.58 12.14 -29.53
C PHE A 409 -7.15 11.13 -30.55
N ARG A 410 -6.29 10.26 -31.10
CA ARG A 410 -6.68 9.14 -31.97
C ARG A 410 -6.00 7.85 -31.54
N SER A 411 -6.64 6.72 -31.77
CA SER A 411 -6.07 5.39 -31.49
C SER A 411 -6.14 4.51 -32.72
N GLY A 412 -5.21 3.57 -32.84
CA GLY A 412 -5.13 2.56 -33.89
C GLY A 412 -4.46 1.30 -33.33
N THR A 413 -4.49 0.21 -34.09
CA THR A 413 -3.89 -1.06 -33.65
C THR A 413 -2.84 -1.55 -34.64
N VAL A 414 -1.89 -2.34 -34.15
CA VAL A 414 -0.94 -3.12 -34.97
C VAL A 414 -0.98 -4.56 -34.46
N THR A 415 -1.13 -5.52 -35.36
CA THR A 415 -1.11 -6.95 -35.01
C THR A 415 0.28 -7.51 -35.29
N ILE A 416 0.95 -8.06 -34.27
CA ILE A 416 2.30 -8.63 -34.35
C ILE A 416 2.29 -10.04 -33.75
N GLY A 417 2.58 -11.06 -34.55
CA GLY A 417 2.51 -12.46 -34.08
C GLY A 417 1.13 -12.82 -33.51
N GLY A 418 0.06 -12.26 -34.07
CA GLY A 418 -1.31 -12.43 -33.56
C GLY A 418 -1.63 -11.64 -32.28
N GLN A 419 -0.65 -11.00 -31.63
CA GLN A 419 -0.89 -10.09 -30.51
C GLN A 419 -1.31 -8.71 -31.00
N THR A 420 -2.18 -8.03 -30.25
CA THR A 420 -2.63 -6.68 -30.58
C THR A 420 -1.84 -5.66 -29.78
N LEU A 421 -1.04 -4.84 -30.47
CA LEU A 421 -0.49 -3.60 -29.94
C LEU A 421 -1.51 -2.49 -30.14
N THR A 422 -1.91 -1.83 -29.06
CA THR A 422 -2.71 -0.60 -29.16
C THR A 422 -1.78 0.61 -29.30
N VAL A 423 -1.98 1.44 -30.32
CA VAL A 423 -1.22 2.67 -30.55
C VAL A 423 -2.11 3.88 -30.34
N ASN A 424 -1.86 4.59 -29.25
CA ASN A 424 -2.60 5.76 -28.80
C ASN A 424 -1.82 7.03 -29.17
N GLN A 425 -2.31 7.85 -30.09
CA GLN A 425 -1.63 9.06 -30.52
C GLN A 425 -2.33 10.33 -30.06
N ASN A 426 -1.57 11.20 -29.41
CA ASN A 426 -2.07 12.47 -28.93
C ASN A 426 -2.46 13.41 -30.07
N GLY A 427 -3.40 14.31 -29.82
CA GLY A 427 -3.74 15.44 -30.67
C GLY A 427 -3.02 16.72 -30.24
N THR A 428 -3.23 17.81 -30.99
CA THR A 428 -2.68 19.14 -30.72
C THR A 428 -3.47 19.95 -29.69
N GLY A 429 -4.61 19.42 -29.22
CA GLY A 429 -5.51 20.06 -28.26
C GLY A 429 -4.97 20.08 -26.82
N PRO A 430 -5.64 20.81 -25.91
CA PRO A 430 -5.26 20.86 -24.50
C PRO A 430 -5.33 19.47 -23.83
N ALA A 431 -4.44 19.24 -22.86
CA ALA A 431 -4.51 18.06 -22.01
C ALA A 431 -5.69 18.17 -21.02
N PHE A 432 -6.29 17.04 -20.66
CA PHE A 432 -7.41 16.96 -19.72
C PHE A 432 -7.13 15.91 -18.65
N ALA A 433 -7.53 16.15 -17.40
CA ALA A 433 -7.27 15.26 -16.28
C ALA A 433 -8.48 15.18 -15.32
N ILE A 434 -8.56 14.07 -14.58
CA ILE A 434 -9.47 13.87 -13.44
C ILE A 434 -8.66 13.63 -12.17
N ASP A 435 -9.20 14.04 -11.03
CA ASP A 435 -8.56 13.95 -9.71
C ASP A 435 -8.72 12.57 -9.04
N ARG A 436 -9.78 11.82 -9.37
CA ARG A 436 -10.08 10.50 -8.82
C ARG A 436 -10.60 9.55 -9.88
N THR A 437 -10.09 8.32 -9.88
CA THR A 437 -10.53 7.23 -10.77
C THR A 437 -11.38 6.18 -10.05
N SER A 438 -11.51 6.27 -8.72
CA SER A 438 -12.37 5.39 -7.93
C SER A 438 -13.06 6.14 -6.79
N LEU A 439 -14.28 5.71 -6.46
CA LEU A 439 -15.08 6.17 -5.32
C LEU A 439 -15.74 4.99 -4.63
N VAL A 440 -15.89 5.07 -3.30
CA VAL A 440 -16.56 4.06 -2.49
C VAL A 440 -17.70 4.71 -1.71
N PHE A 441 -18.89 4.14 -1.82
CA PHE A 441 -20.10 4.52 -1.10
C PHE A 441 -20.59 3.36 -0.24
N GLY A 442 -21.12 3.68 0.92
CA GLY A 442 -21.89 2.82 1.79
C GLY A 442 -23.33 3.32 1.84
N ALA A 443 -24.29 2.42 2.03
CA ALA A 443 -25.67 2.80 2.28
C ALA A 443 -26.42 1.72 3.06
N THR A 444 -27.31 2.14 3.96
CA THR A 444 -28.33 1.27 4.51
C THR A 444 -29.47 1.10 3.50
N ASN A 445 -30.08 -0.08 3.46
CA ASN A 445 -31.16 -0.39 2.52
C ASN A 445 -32.36 -0.99 3.24
N ASN A 446 -33.55 -0.41 3.03
CA ASN A 446 -34.83 -0.92 3.56
C ASN A 446 -35.75 -1.48 2.45
N PHE A 447 -35.18 -1.81 1.29
CA PHE A 447 -35.86 -2.30 0.08
C PHE A 447 -36.82 -1.32 -0.60
N VAL A 448 -36.88 -0.07 -0.15
CA VAL A 448 -37.71 1.00 -0.74
C VAL A 448 -36.91 2.29 -0.98
N THR A 449 -35.92 2.55 -0.13
CA THR A 449 -35.07 3.74 -0.11
C THR A 449 -33.67 3.37 0.39
N LEU A 450 -32.73 4.31 0.30
CA LEU A 450 -31.48 4.27 1.07
C LEU A 450 -31.63 5.25 2.25
N PRO A 451 -32.03 4.82 3.46
CA PRO A 451 -32.32 5.72 4.58
C PRO A 451 -31.10 6.55 5.00
N SER A 452 -29.94 5.91 5.04
CA SER A 452 -28.64 6.55 5.23
C SER A 452 -27.72 6.11 4.11
N LYS A 453 -26.93 7.05 3.58
CA LYS A 453 -25.93 6.78 2.56
C LYS A 453 -24.75 7.73 2.73
N THR A 454 -23.59 7.29 2.27
CA THR A 454 -22.46 8.20 2.07
C THR A 454 -22.90 9.37 1.21
N SER A 455 -22.61 10.57 1.67
CA SER A 455 -22.95 11.79 0.98
C SER A 455 -22.20 11.90 -0.36
N ALA A 456 -22.86 12.56 -1.32
CA ALA A 456 -22.37 12.72 -2.69
C ALA A 456 -20.89 13.14 -2.72
N GLN A 457 -20.13 12.53 -3.64
CA GLN A 457 -18.70 12.73 -3.77
C GLN A 457 -18.41 13.46 -5.07
N THR A 458 -17.37 14.30 -5.08
CA THR A 458 -17.02 15.12 -6.23
C THR A 458 -15.79 14.58 -6.95
N VAL A 459 -15.79 14.72 -8.28
CA VAL A 459 -14.66 14.46 -9.16
C VAL A 459 -14.41 15.69 -10.01
N ARG A 460 -13.24 16.29 -9.88
CA ARG A 460 -12.86 17.49 -10.61
C ARG A 460 -12.29 17.13 -11.97
N LEU A 461 -12.81 17.79 -12.98
CA LEU A 461 -12.33 17.77 -14.36
C LEU A 461 -11.47 19.00 -14.61
N THR A 462 -10.27 18.83 -15.13
CA THR A 462 -9.37 19.97 -15.38
C THR A 462 -8.81 19.95 -16.77
N GLN A 463 -8.99 21.08 -17.47
CA GLN A 463 -8.27 21.38 -18.69
C GLN A 463 -6.93 22.04 -18.35
N GLY A 464 -5.83 21.43 -18.80
CA GLY A 464 -4.49 21.99 -18.72
C GLY A 464 -4.24 23.07 -19.79
N ALA A 465 -3.04 23.66 -19.76
CA ALA A 465 -2.65 24.71 -20.69
C ALA A 465 -2.61 24.20 -22.15
N GLY A 466 -3.27 24.92 -23.07
CA GLY A 466 -3.35 24.57 -24.49
C GLY A 466 -4.29 25.53 -25.24
N THR A 467 -4.22 25.54 -26.57
CA THR A 467 -5.14 26.31 -27.41
C THR A 467 -6.34 25.47 -27.77
N GLY A 468 -7.55 25.98 -27.52
CA GLY A 468 -8.81 25.28 -27.76
C GLY A 468 -9.57 24.97 -26.46
N THR A 469 -10.82 24.56 -26.61
CA THR A 469 -11.74 24.25 -25.49
C THR A 469 -12.11 22.77 -25.58
N VAL A 470 -11.94 22.04 -24.48
CA VAL A 470 -12.45 20.67 -24.34
C VAL A 470 -13.94 20.74 -24.02
N THR A 471 -14.75 19.97 -24.73
CA THR A 471 -16.13 19.69 -24.31
C THR A 471 -16.18 18.28 -23.76
N TRP A 472 -16.95 18.07 -22.70
CA TRP A 472 -17.07 16.77 -22.05
C TRP A 472 -18.52 16.39 -21.77
N THR A 473 -18.79 15.08 -21.77
CA THR A 473 -20.04 14.47 -21.32
C THR A 473 -19.73 13.51 -20.17
N ALA A 474 -20.65 13.32 -19.24
CA ALA A 474 -20.53 12.37 -18.13
C ALA A 474 -21.80 11.52 -18.05
N ALA A 475 -21.63 10.20 -18.05
CA ALA A 475 -22.75 9.27 -17.98
C ALA A 475 -22.42 8.06 -17.09
N SER A 476 -23.39 7.61 -16.30
CA SER A 476 -23.29 6.36 -15.55
C SER A 476 -23.74 5.18 -16.41
N ASN A 477 -23.16 4.01 -16.20
CA ASN A 477 -23.61 2.76 -16.83
C ASN A 477 -24.61 1.95 -15.97
N ARG A 478 -25.00 2.47 -14.80
CA ARG A 478 -25.88 1.81 -13.85
C ARG A 478 -26.98 2.77 -13.38
N PRO A 479 -28.22 2.29 -13.17
CA PRO A 479 -29.34 3.14 -12.77
C PRO A 479 -29.28 3.61 -11.31
N TRP A 480 -28.56 2.90 -10.44
CA TRP A 480 -28.35 3.30 -9.04
C TRP A 480 -27.28 4.38 -8.87
N LEU A 481 -26.56 4.74 -9.94
CA LEU A 481 -25.46 5.68 -9.93
C LEU A 481 -25.86 6.94 -10.70
N THR A 482 -25.76 8.10 -10.07
CA THR A 482 -26.06 9.40 -10.69
C THR A 482 -24.80 10.25 -10.82
N VAL A 483 -24.79 11.11 -11.84
CA VAL A 483 -23.71 12.06 -12.10
C VAL A 483 -24.28 13.37 -12.63
N THR A 484 -23.83 14.50 -12.07
CA THR A 484 -24.26 15.85 -12.46
C THR A 484 -23.05 16.79 -12.47
N PRO A 485 -22.92 17.69 -13.47
CA PRO A 485 -23.73 17.78 -14.68
C PRO A 485 -23.36 16.69 -15.71
N ALA A 486 -24.29 16.37 -16.61
CA ALA A 486 -24.07 15.36 -17.66
C ALA A 486 -23.16 15.85 -18.80
N ASN A 487 -22.86 17.15 -18.87
CA ASN A 487 -21.98 17.75 -19.86
C ASN A 487 -21.43 19.10 -19.38
N GLY A 488 -20.37 19.56 -20.04
CA GLY A 488 -19.78 20.86 -19.81
C GLY A 488 -18.62 21.16 -20.76
N THR A 489 -17.96 22.29 -20.52
CA THR A 489 -16.82 22.77 -21.32
C THR A 489 -15.70 23.25 -20.42
N GLY A 490 -14.45 23.08 -20.85
CA GLY A 490 -13.28 23.40 -20.05
C GLY A 490 -13.23 22.58 -18.75
N SER A 491 -12.64 23.16 -17.71
CA SER A 491 -12.63 22.56 -16.37
C SER A 491 -14.03 22.53 -15.75
N GLY A 492 -14.32 21.54 -14.92
CA GLY A 492 -15.62 21.35 -14.26
C GLY A 492 -15.53 20.51 -13.00
N VAL A 493 -16.65 20.35 -12.30
CA VAL A 493 -16.77 19.44 -11.16
C VAL A 493 -17.99 18.56 -11.39
N LEU A 494 -17.80 17.25 -11.35
CA LEU A 494 -18.86 16.26 -11.33
C LEU A 494 -19.22 15.96 -9.88
N THR A 495 -20.51 15.98 -9.57
CA THR A 495 -21.09 15.43 -8.36
C THR A 495 -21.62 14.04 -8.69
N ILE A 496 -21.08 13.03 -8.04
CA ILE A 496 -21.44 11.62 -8.17
C ILE A 496 -22.16 11.20 -6.90
N ASP A 497 -23.29 10.53 -7.05
CA ASP A 497 -24.13 10.10 -5.93
C ASP A 497 -24.78 8.75 -6.23
N VAL A 498 -25.33 8.10 -5.19
CA VAL A 498 -26.03 6.82 -5.29
C VAL A 498 -27.50 6.98 -4.93
N GLN A 499 -28.35 6.18 -5.57
CA GLN A 499 -29.79 6.17 -5.35
C GLN A 499 -30.33 4.75 -5.28
N PHE A 500 -31.47 4.60 -4.60
CA PHE A 500 -32.16 3.33 -4.51
C PHE A 500 -32.66 2.87 -5.89
N VAL A 501 -32.46 1.59 -6.19
CA VAL A 501 -33.15 0.86 -7.26
C VAL A 501 -33.51 -0.52 -6.74
N GLN A 502 -34.50 -1.19 -7.33
CA GLN A 502 -34.82 -2.56 -6.94
C GLN A 502 -33.68 -3.52 -7.35
N GLY A 503 -33.40 -4.51 -6.49
CA GLY A 503 -32.41 -5.56 -6.78
C GLY A 503 -30.94 -5.19 -6.50
N LEU A 504 -30.68 -4.21 -5.63
CA LEU A 504 -29.32 -3.91 -5.16
C LEU A 504 -28.68 -5.14 -4.48
N ALA A 505 -27.45 -5.46 -4.86
CA ALA A 505 -26.61 -6.47 -4.19
C ALA A 505 -25.91 -5.89 -2.96
N SER A 506 -25.40 -6.75 -2.08
CA SER A 506 -24.63 -6.33 -0.88
C SER A 506 -23.35 -5.56 -1.24
N THR A 507 -22.75 -5.86 -2.38
CA THR A 507 -21.65 -5.08 -2.95
C THR A 507 -21.78 -5.10 -4.47
N GLN A 508 -21.62 -3.94 -5.10
CA GLN A 508 -21.75 -3.81 -6.55
C GLN A 508 -20.91 -2.66 -7.10
N THR A 509 -20.53 -2.79 -8.37
CA THR A 509 -19.71 -1.80 -9.07
C THR A 509 -20.42 -1.23 -10.29
N GLY A 510 -20.21 0.07 -10.48
CA GLY A 510 -20.65 0.85 -11.63
C GLY A 510 -19.52 1.75 -12.09
N THR A 511 -19.70 2.39 -13.23
CA THR A 511 -18.72 3.32 -13.78
C THR A 511 -19.42 4.59 -14.25
N VAL A 512 -18.80 5.73 -13.96
CA VAL A 512 -19.07 6.99 -14.67
C VAL A 512 -18.03 7.13 -15.78
N THR A 513 -18.49 7.23 -17.02
CA THR A 513 -17.65 7.50 -18.18
C THR A 513 -17.72 8.98 -18.53
N VAL A 514 -16.56 9.63 -18.55
CA VAL A 514 -16.40 11.01 -19.00
C VAL A 514 -15.89 11.01 -20.43
N GLY A 515 -16.76 11.29 -21.40
CA GLY A 515 -16.38 11.42 -22.81
C GLY A 515 -15.82 12.80 -23.11
N LEU A 516 -14.76 12.88 -23.90
CA LEU A 516 -14.03 14.11 -24.21
C LEU A 516 -14.01 14.36 -25.72
N THR A 517 -14.13 15.62 -26.12
CA THR A 517 -13.92 16.07 -27.49
C THR A 517 -12.99 17.29 -27.47
N GLY A 518 -11.97 17.27 -28.32
CA GLY A 518 -10.94 18.32 -28.38
C GLY A 518 -9.82 18.18 -27.34
N ALA A 519 -9.86 17.16 -26.49
CA ALA A 519 -8.75 16.82 -25.60
C ALA A 519 -7.63 16.12 -26.38
N GLY A 520 -6.40 16.58 -26.17
CA GLY A 520 -5.22 16.08 -26.89
C GLY A 520 -4.71 14.74 -26.36
N ASN A 521 -5.07 14.35 -25.14
CA ASN A 521 -4.45 13.22 -24.44
C ASN A 521 -5.38 12.02 -24.20
N ALA A 522 -6.70 12.18 -24.32
CA ALA A 522 -7.65 11.09 -24.14
C ALA A 522 -8.99 11.44 -24.78
N ASN A 523 -9.73 10.41 -25.22
CA ASN A 523 -11.14 10.58 -25.64
C ASN A 523 -12.13 10.24 -24.52
N THR A 524 -11.70 9.50 -23.48
CA THR A 524 -12.56 9.12 -22.36
C THR A 524 -11.75 8.95 -21.07
N PHE A 525 -12.36 9.26 -19.92
CA PHE A 525 -11.94 8.77 -18.61
C PHE A 525 -13.04 7.90 -17.98
N THR A 526 -12.64 6.98 -17.10
CA THR A 526 -13.57 6.11 -16.37
C THR A 526 -13.32 6.25 -14.87
N ILE A 527 -14.41 6.44 -14.12
CA ILE A 527 -14.41 6.49 -12.67
C ILE A 527 -15.18 5.26 -12.17
N THR A 528 -14.50 4.36 -11.49
CA THR A 528 -15.10 3.15 -10.90
C THR A 528 -15.78 3.52 -9.58
N VAL A 529 -17.05 3.17 -9.42
CA VAL A 529 -17.81 3.43 -8.21
C VAL A 529 -18.25 2.11 -7.59
N THR A 530 -17.86 1.88 -6.34
CA THR A 530 -18.30 0.76 -5.53
C THR A 530 -19.37 1.22 -4.55
N LEU A 531 -20.50 0.50 -4.51
CA LEU A 531 -21.55 0.68 -3.51
C LEU A 531 -21.61 -0.57 -2.63
N ASN A 532 -21.33 -0.38 -1.33
CA ASN A 532 -21.50 -1.37 -0.29
C ASN A 532 -22.87 -1.13 0.37
N VAL A 533 -23.75 -2.12 0.30
CA VAL A 533 -25.09 -2.03 0.89
C VAL A 533 -25.11 -2.85 2.17
N VAL A 534 -25.29 -2.16 3.28
CA VAL A 534 -25.53 -2.76 4.59
C VAL A 534 -27.02 -2.87 4.86
N ASN A 535 -27.45 -3.97 5.48
CA ASN A 535 -28.84 -4.13 5.88
C ASN A 535 -29.09 -3.24 7.11
N GLY A 536 -30.17 -2.45 7.13
CA GLY A 536 -30.36 -1.35 8.09
C GLY A 536 -30.45 -1.74 9.57
N THR A 537 -30.44 -3.04 9.90
CA THR A 537 -30.37 -3.57 11.27
C THR A 537 -28.96 -3.99 11.70
N VAL A 538 -27.94 -3.84 10.85
CA VAL A 538 -26.56 -4.33 11.07
C VAL A 538 -25.46 -3.34 10.67
N SER A 539 -25.76 -2.05 10.44
CA SER A 539 -24.66 -1.08 10.28
C SER A 539 -23.89 -0.94 11.59
N ALA A 540 -22.58 -0.81 11.48
CA ALA A 540 -21.69 -0.78 12.63
C ALA A 540 -21.64 0.63 13.23
N ALA A 541 -21.20 0.71 14.48
CA ALA A 541 -20.78 2.00 15.02
C ALA A 541 -19.42 2.38 14.41
N PRO A 542 -19.11 3.68 14.26
CA PRO A 542 -17.85 4.12 13.69
C PRO A 542 -16.68 3.66 14.56
N PHE A 543 -15.49 3.49 13.98
CA PHE A 543 -14.29 3.10 14.71
C PHE A 543 -13.10 3.99 14.33
N GLY A 544 -12.06 4.01 15.16
CA GLY A 544 -10.93 4.89 14.93
C GLY A 544 -9.94 4.92 16.08
N SER A 545 -8.99 5.86 16.02
CA SER A 545 -7.99 6.07 17.06
C SER A 545 -7.69 7.55 17.27
N PHE A 546 -7.18 7.86 18.46
CA PHE A 546 -6.52 9.11 18.81
C PHE A 546 -5.02 8.97 18.53
N ASP A 547 -4.40 9.97 17.89
CA ASP A 547 -2.97 9.89 17.53
C ASP A 547 -2.12 10.97 18.20
N SER A 548 -2.64 12.19 18.32
CA SER A 548 -1.92 13.35 18.86
C SER A 548 -2.83 14.16 19.77
N PRO A 549 -2.33 14.67 20.91
CA PRO A 549 -0.99 14.42 21.47
C PRO A 549 -0.81 13.00 22.00
N LEU A 550 0.43 12.59 22.25
CA LEU A 550 0.68 11.32 22.94
C LEU A 550 0.25 11.39 24.41
N ASN A 551 -0.22 10.27 24.94
CA ASN A 551 -0.58 10.17 26.36
C ASN A 551 0.65 10.43 27.25
N GLY A 552 0.48 11.27 28.28
CA GLY A 552 1.55 11.66 29.20
C GLY A 552 2.42 12.83 28.70
N THR A 553 2.12 13.43 27.55
CA THR A 553 2.89 14.60 27.06
C THR A 553 2.85 15.73 28.09
N ALA A 554 4.02 16.19 28.53
CA ALA A 554 4.16 17.22 29.57
C ALA A 554 4.70 18.55 29.03
N GLY A 555 4.53 19.61 29.81
CA GLY A 555 5.02 20.96 29.50
C GLY A 555 4.38 21.57 28.26
N VAL A 556 3.18 21.13 27.88
CA VAL A 556 2.47 21.63 26.69
C VAL A 556 2.12 23.10 26.87
N THR A 557 2.41 23.91 25.86
CA THR A 557 2.10 25.34 25.86
C THR A 557 1.59 25.80 24.49
N GLY A 558 0.77 26.86 24.48
CA GLY A 558 0.25 27.45 23.25
C GLY A 558 -0.64 26.49 22.45
N SER A 559 -0.47 26.48 21.14
CA SER A 559 -1.27 25.63 20.24
C SER A 559 -0.73 24.21 20.13
N ILE A 560 -1.64 23.25 20.31
CA ILE A 560 -1.42 21.82 20.10
C ILE A 560 -2.49 21.24 19.19
N ALA A 561 -2.08 20.33 18.32
CA ALA A 561 -2.99 19.57 17.47
C ALA A 561 -3.58 18.41 18.27
N VAL A 562 -4.90 18.25 18.19
CA VAL A 562 -5.67 17.15 18.77
C VAL A 562 -6.26 16.37 17.61
N THR A 563 -5.67 15.22 17.28
CA THR A 563 -5.87 14.56 15.98
C THR A 563 -5.96 13.06 16.10
N GLY A 564 -6.54 12.45 15.07
CA GLY A 564 -6.75 11.02 14.98
C GLY A 564 -7.28 10.61 13.62
N TRP A 565 -7.82 9.40 13.54
CA TRP A 565 -8.59 8.95 12.39
C TRP A 565 -9.86 8.22 12.81
N ALA A 566 -10.87 8.22 11.95
CA ALA A 566 -12.10 7.46 12.13
C ALA A 566 -12.69 7.04 10.78
N LEU A 567 -13.32 5.87 10.76
CA LEU A 567 -13.99 5.27 9.61
C LEU A 567 -15.32 4.64 10.05
N ASP A 568 -16.17 4.42 9.06
CA ASP A 568 -17.50 3.86 9.23
C ASP A 568 -17.93 3.13 7.95
N ASP A 569 -18.82 2.14 8.06
CA ASP A 569 -19.33 1.36 6.94
C ASP A 569 -20.31 2.12 6.03
N VAL A 570 -20.82 3.27 6.48
CA VAL A 570 -21.56 4.23 5.64
C VAL A 570 -20.87 5.59 5.58
N GLU A 571 -20.76 6.33 6.67
CA GLU A 571 -20.00 7.59 6.73
C GLU A 571 -19.87 8.14 8.16
N VAL A 572 -18.66 8.52 8.56
CA VAL A 572 -18.43 9.38 9.73
C VAL A 572 -18.96 10.79 9.45
N SER A 573 -19.96 11.23 10.21
CA SER A 573 -20.60 12.54 10.06
C SER A 573 -19.87 13.63 10.85
N ARG A 574 -19.38 13.32 12.05
CA ARG A 574 -18.77 14.31 12.96
C ARG A 574 -17.82 13.69 13.97
N VAL A 575 -16.80 14.46 14.38
CA VAL A 575 -15.93 14.13 15.51
C VAL A 575 -15.94 15.27 16.51
N ARG A 576 -16.45 15.03 17.71
CA ARG A 576 -16.56 16.01 18.80
C ARG A 576 -15.46 15.79 19.83
N ILE A 577 -14.74 16.85 20.18
CA ILE A 577 -13.68 16.80 21.19
C ILE A 577 -14.21 17.30 22.53
N PHE A 578 -13.95 16.52 23.57
CA PHE A 578 -14.28 16.81 24.96
C PHE A 578 -13.04 16.71 25.84
N ARG A 579 -13.13 17.32 27.01
CA ARG A 579 -12.21 17.09 28.13
C ARG A 579 -12.96 16.63 29.37
N ASP A 580 -12.25 16.01 30.29
CA ASP A 580 -12.78 15.78 31.64
C ASP A 580 -13.06 17.13 32.35
N ALA A 581 -14.11 17.15 33.16
CA ALA A 581 -14.42 18.26 34.05
C ALA A 581 -13.31 18.45 35.09
N VAL A 582 -12.94 19.70 35.38
CA VAL A 582 -11.98 20.04 36.44
C VAL A 582 -12.70 20.46 37.73
N ALA A 583 -11.96 20.63 38.82
CA ALA A 583 -12.52 21.08 40.10
C ALA A 583 -13.31 22.39 39.93
N GLY A 584 -14.56 22.40 40.38
CA GLY A 584 -15.48 23.52 40.24
C GLY A 584 -16.46 23.41 39.06
N GLU A 585 -16.32 22.41 38.20
CA GLU A 585 -17.25 22.12 37.10
C GLU A 585 -18.15 20.91 37.42
N PRO A 586 -19.34 20.79 36.80
CA PRO A 586 -20.15 19.58 36.89
C PRO A 586 -19.39 18.35 36.40
N ALA A 587 -19.49 17.24 37.13
CA ALA A 587 -18.82 15.99 36.77
C ALA A 587 -19.28 15.49 35.39
N GLY A 588 -18.34 14.99 34.58
CA GLY A 588 -18.60 14.47 33.24
C GLY A 588 -17.66 15.05 32.19
N PHE A 589 -18.12 15.09 30.95
CA PHE A 589 -17.38 15.60 29.80
C PHE A 589 -17.78 17.03 29.47
N VAL A 590 -16.79 17.91 29.31
CA VAL A 590 -16.98 19.31 28.90
C VAL A 590 -16.57 19.44 27.43
N PHE A 591 -17.48 19.97 26.62
CA PHE A 591 -17.26 20.16 25.18
C PHE A 591 -16.15 21.18 24.92
N VAL A 592 -15.23 20.84 24.01
CA VAL A 592 -14.12 21.70 23.60
C VAL A 592 -14.36 22.26 22.20
N GLY A 593 -14.76 21.41 21.26
CA GLY A 593 -15.05 21.82 19.88
C GLY A 593 -15.19 20.66 18.91
N ASP A 594 -15.63 20.95 17.69
CA ASP A 594 -15.70 19.98 16.60
C ASP A 594 -14.37 19.88 15.85
N ALA A 595 -13.86 18.67 15.67
CA ALA A 595 -12.71 18.42 14.82
C ALA A 595 -13.12 18.47 13.34
N THR A 596 -12.19 18.91 12.49
CA THR A 596 -12.37 18.89 11.04
C THR A 596 -11.92 17.55 10.50
N LEU A 597 -12.77 16.91 9.70
CA LEU A 597 -12.40 15.74 8.88
C LEU A 597 -11.67 16.24 7.61
N VAL A 598 -10.48 15.69 7.35
CA VAL A 598 -9.53 16.21 6.38
C VAL A 598 -9.24 15.16 5.31
N ASP A 599 -9.59 15.49 4.07
CA ASP A 599 -9.36 14.63 2.91
C ASP A 599 -7.87 14.53 2.55
N GLY A 600 -7.39 13.33 2.26
CA GLY A 600 -5.99 13.03 1.94
C GLY A 600 -5.01 13.11 3.12
N ALA A 601 -5.50 13.36 4.34
CA ALA A 601 -4.64 13.56 5.51
C ALA A 601 -4.04 12.27 6.08
N ARG A 602 -4.53 11.10 5.68
CA ARG A 602 -4.14 9.81 6.24
C ARG A 602 -4.03 8.74 5.16
N SER A 603 -2.99 8.85 4.34
CA SER A 603 -2.69 7.90 3.26
C SER A 603 -2.42 6.48 3.79
N ASP A 604 -1.88 6.38 5.01
CA ASP A 604 -1.70 5.13 5.76
C ASP A 604 -3.04 4.43 6.06
N VAL A 605 -4.06 5.20 6.46
CA VAL A 605 -5.40 4.68 6.74
C VAL A 605 -6.09 4.26 5.44
N VAL A 606 -5.97 5.04 4.36
CA VAL A 606 -6.50 4.67 3.03
C VAL A 606 -5.92 3.34 2.55
N ALA A 607 -4.61 3.14 2.70
CA ALA A 607 -3.95 1.90 2.30
C ALA A 607 -4.42 0.69 3.13
N THR A 608 -4.72 0.90 4.41
CA THR A 608 -5.19 -0.15 5.33
C THR A 608 -6.67 -0.49 5.12
N TYR A 609 -7.49 0.50 4.76
CA TYR A 609 -8.95 0.38 4.64
C TYR A 609 -9.46 0.84 3.25
N PRO A 610 -9.01 0.23 2.14
CA PRO A 610 -9.33 0.70 0.78
C PRO A 610 -10.82 0.55 0.41
N ALA A 611 -11.54 -0.37 1.07
CA ALA A 611 -12.93 -0.70 0.78
C ALA A 611 -13.95 0.10 1.62
N PHE A 612 -13.48 0.95 2.54
CA PHE A 612 -14.38 1.76 3.37
C PHE A 612 -14.83 3.03 2.63
N PRO A 613 -16.11 3.42 2.75
CA PRO A 613 -16.58 4.68 2.19
C PRO A 613 -15.82 5.88 2.75
N ARG A 614 -15.55 6.87 1.88
CA ARG A 614 -14.83 8.11 2.25
C ARG A 614 -13.52 7.88 3.03
N ASN A 615 -12.83 6.77 2.77
CA ASN A 615 -11.57 6.46 3.45
C ASN A 615 -10.48 7.54 3.31
N THR A 616 -10.49 8.32 2.23
CA THR A 616 -9.58 9.45 2.06
C THR A 616 -9.82 10.57 3.07
N ARG A 617 -11.02 10.65 3.66
CA ARG A 617 -11.43 11.63 4.69
C ARG A 617 -11.29 11.09 6.12
N ALA A 618 -10.62 9.95 6.32
CA ALA A 618 -10.55 9.31 7.63
C ALA A 618 -9.84 10.15 8.71
N GLY A 619 -8.88 10.99 8.32
CA GLY A 619 -8.15 11.84 9.26
C GLY A 619 -9.00 12.96 9.83
N TRP A 620 -8.97 13.16 11.15
CA TRP A 620 -9.62 14.30 11.80
C TRP A 620 -8.63 15.09 12.65
N GLY A 621 -8.86 16.39 12.80
CA GLY A 621 -8.02 17.24 13.63
C GLY A 621 -8.69 18.50 14.16
N TYR A 622 -8.28 18.90 15.35
CA TYR A 622 -8.68 20.13 16.04
C TYR A 622 -7.44 20.86 16.55
N LEU A 623 -7.31 22.15 16.26
CA LEU A 623 -6.22 22.96 16.78
C LEU A 623 -6.63 23.58 18.11
N LEU A 624 -6.15 23.02 19.21
CA LEU A 624 -6.42 23.51 20.55
C LEU A 624 -5.40 24.57 20.96
N LEU A 625 -5.87 25.79 21.26
CA LEU A 625 -5.08 26.76 22.00
C LEU A 625 -5.23 26.48 23.51
N THR A 626 -4.19 25.91 24.13
CA THR A 626 -4.26 25.48 25.54
C THR A 626 -4.56 26.63 26.49
N ASN A 627 -4.26 27.88 26.14
CA ASN A 627 -4.56 29.06 26.94
C ASN A 627 -6.07 29.26 27.21
N PHE A 628 -6.95 28.63 26.43
CA PHE A 628 -8.41 28.66 26.64
C PHE A 628 -8.93 27.56 27.56
N LEU A 629 -8.06 26.65 28.01
CA LEU A 629 -8.43 25.67 29.04
C LEU A 629 -8.51 26.35 30.42
N PRO A 630 -9.22 25.73 31.39
CA PRO A 630 -9.28 26.24 32.76
C PRO A 630 -7.91 26.56 33.36
N ASN A 631 -7.87 27.48 34.33
CA ASN A 631 -6.63 27.93 34.99
C ASN A 631 -5.57 28.47 33.99
N ALA A 632 -6.03 29.21 32.97
CA ALA A 632 -5.21 29.70 31.85
C ALA A 632 -4.43 28.58 31.12
N GLY A 633 -4.97 27.35 31.15
CA GLY A 633 -4.36 26.15 30.60
C GLY A 633 -3.17 25.61 31.38
N ASN A 634 -3.14 25.76 32.71
CA ASN A 634 -2.13 25.11 33.54
C ASN A 634 -2.73 23.95 34.31
N GLY A 635 -2.12 22.77 34.21
CA GLY A 635 -2.58 21.54 34.87
C GLY A 635 -2.70 20.36 33.92
N ALA A 636 -3.23 19.25 34.43
CA ALA A 636 -3.48 18.04 33.65
C ALA A 636 -4.88 18.06 33.03
N PHE A 637 -4.98 17.69 31.75
CA PHE A 637 -6.24 17.61 31.02
C PHE A 637 -6.29 16.30 30.23
N ARG A 638 -7.36 15.55 30.42
CA ARG A 638 -7.67 14.35 29.63
C ARG A 638 -8.68 14.69 28.55
N PHE A 639 -8.42 14.23 27.33
CA PHE A 639 -9.32 14.42 26.19
C PHE A 639 -10.05 13.13 25.82
N THR A 640 -11.23 13.28 25.26
CA THR A 640 -12.07 12.20 24.72
C THR A 640 -12.67 12.69 23.41
N ALA A 641 -12.69 11.84 22.39
CA ALA A 641 -13.41 12.13 21.15
C ALA A 641 -14.66 11.26 21.06
N PHE A 642 -15.78 11.86 20.64
CA PHE A 642 -16.99 11.14 20.26
C PHE A 642 -17.16 11.23 18.75
N VAL A 643 -17.17 10.08 18.10
CA VAL A 643 -17.30 9.94 16.65
C VAL A 643 -18.73 9.56 16.36
N ASP A 644 -19.44 10.40 15.60
CA ASP A 644 -20.83 10.17 15.17
C ASP A 644 -20.82 9.72 13.70
N ASP A 645 -21.64 8.74 13.34
CA ASP A 645 -21.90 8.35 11.94
C ASP A 645 -23.16 9.05 11.39
N VAL A 646 -23.58 8.69 10.17
CA VAL A 646 -24.81 9.22 9.54
C VAL A 646 -26.07 8.45 9.94
N GLU A 647 -25.93 7.28 10.55
CA GLU A 647 -27.02 6.47 11.11
C GLU A 647 -27.42 6.86 12.53
N GLY A 648 -26.59 7.66 13.21
CA GLY A 648 -26.79 8.10 14.59
C GLY A 648 -26.10 7.24 15.65
N HIS A 649 -25.20 6.32 15.28
CA HIS A 649 -24.32 5.70 16.25
C HIS A 649 -23.22 6.66 16.69
N THR A 650 -22.75 6.45 17.92
CA THR A 650 -21.62 7.18 18.47
C THR A 650 -20.62 6.22 19.11
N THR A 651 -19.35 6.37 18.75
CA THR A 651 -18.23 5.68 19.40
C THR A 651 -17.38 6.65 20.20
N MET A 652 -17.05 6.27 21.43
CA MET A 652 -16.15 7.03 22.30
C MET A 652 -14.71 6.54 22.12
N LEU A 653 -13.83 7.43 21.65
CA LEU A 653 -12.40 7.21 21.60
C LEU A 653 -11.75 7.86 22.82
N THR A 654 -11.19 7.04 23.70
CA THR A 654 -10.47 7.54 24.87
C THR A 654 -9.16 8.18 24.41
N GLY A 655 -9.00 9.47 24.68
CA GLY A 655 -7.84 10.25 24.27
C GLY A 655 -6.77 10.39 25.36
N PRO A 656 -5.71 11.17 25.07
CA PRO A 656 -4.55 11.33 25.93
C PRO A 656 -4.84 12.18 27.16
N THR A 657 -4.08 11.93 28.23
CA THR A 657 -3.89 12.90 29.32
C THR A 657 -2.60 13.68 29.06
N ILE A 658 -2.68 15.00 29.01
CA ILE A 658 -1.51 15.89 28.86
C ILE A 658 -1.37 16.82 30.07
N SER A 659 -0.16 17.28 30.32
CA SER A 659 0.11 18.34 31.30
C SER A 659 0.54 19.62 30.60
N CYS A 660 -0.24 20.68 30.81
CA CYS A 660 -0.02 21.99 30.23
C CYS A 660 0.63 22.94 31.24
N SER A 661 1.51 23.83 30.75
CA SER A 661 2.34 24.73 31.58
C SER A 661 2.47 26.12 30.95
N ASN A 662 1.35 26.71 30.49
CA ASN A 662 1.36 28.02 29.83
C ASN A 662 2.02 29.14 30.65
N ALA A 663 2.02 29.03 31.98
CA ALA A 663 2.68 29.98 32.86
C ALA A 663 4.21 30.04 32.67
N SER A 664 4.87 28.96 32.25
CA SER A 664 6.32 28.98 31.97
C SER A 664 6.65 29.26 30.51
N SER A 665 5.65 29.50 29.65
CA SER A 665 5.87 29.70 28.22
C SER A 665 6.58 31.02 27.92
N ILE A 666 7.66 30.94 27.15
CA ILE A 666 8.39 32.08 26.58
C ILE A 666 8.13 32.24 25.07
N ALA A 667 7.35 31.35 24.47
CA ALA A 667 7.01 31.38 23.04
C ALA A 667 5.75 32.25 22.78
N PRO A 668 5.66 32.90 21.62
CA PRO A 668 4.45 33.60 21.21
C PRO A 668 3.30 32.61 20.96
N PHE A 669 2.05 33.06 21.12
CA PHE A 669 0.83 32.29 20.87
C PHE A 669 -0.29 33.19 20.33
N GLY A 670 -1.36 32.60 19.82
CA GLY A 670 -2.54 33.34 19.38
C GLY A 670 -3.50 32.51 18.53
N ALA A 671 -4.33 33.17 17.74
CA ALA A 671 -5.23 32.51 16.79
C ALA A 671 -5.54 33.38 15.56
N ILE A 672 -6.08 32.73 14.53
CA ILE A 672 -6.61 33.37 13.32
C ILE A 672 -8.14 33.39 13.41
N ASP A 673 -8.75 34.50 13.04
CA ASP A 673 -10.20 34.70 13.09
C ASP A 673 -10.86 34.42 11.73
N THR A 674 -10.24 34.88 10.63
CA THR A 674 -10.78 34.75 9.26
C THR A 674 -9.73 34.23 8.28
N PRO A 675 -10.09 33.46 7.24
CA PRO A 675 -11.42 32.90 7.00
C PRO A 675 -11.84 31.90 8.08
N ALA A 676 -13.15 31.69 8.24
CA ALA A 676 -13.64 30.66 9.15
C ALA A 676 -13.14 29.27 8.70
N GLN A 677 -13.10 28.33 9.63
CA GLN A 677 -12.68 26.96 9.32
C GLN A 677 -13.59 26.36 8.24
N GLY A 678 -12.99 25.93 7.13
CA GLY A 678 -13.68 25.38 5.96
C GLY A 678 -14.47 26.39 5.11
N ALA A 679 -14.31 27.69 5.33
CA ALA A 679 -15.03 28.70 4.57
C ALA A 679 -14.66 28.68 3.08
N MET A 680 -15.65 28.94 2.22
CA MET A 680 -15.43 29.19 0.80
C MET A 680 -15.22 30.68 0.57
N VAL A 681 -14.19 31.04 -0.19
CA VAL A 681 -13.77 32.41 -0.45
C VAL A 681 -13.44 32.62 -1.93
N SER A 682 -13.53 33.86 -2.38
CA SER A 682 -13.13 34.30 -3.72
C SER A 682 -12.80 35.79 -3.71
N GLY A 683 -12.04 36.25 -4.72
CA GLY A 683 -11.62 37.65 -4.81
C GLY A 683 -10.66 38.04 -3.68
N THR A 684 -10.86 39.21 -3.08
CA THR A 684 -10.03 39.69 -1.96
C THR A 684 -10.72 39.41 -0.62
N ILE A 685 -9.99 38.80 0.32
CA ILE A 685 -10.45 38.59 1.70
C ILE A 685 -9.52 39.25 2.70
N ASN A 686 -10.06 39.63 3.86
CA ASN A 686 -9.25 40.07 4.99
C ASN A 686 -8.96 38.87 5.91
N ASN A 687 -7.69 38.57 6.13
CA ASN A 687 -7.25 37.62 7.14
C ASN A 687 -6.91 38.37 8.43
N PHE A 688 -7.81 38.24 9.40
CA PHE A 688 -7.65 38.77 10.75
C PHE A 688 -7.06 37.70 11.66
N GLY A 689 -6.19 38.12 12.57
CA GLY A 689 -5.63 37.26 13.59
C GLY A 689 -5.02 38.08 14.72
N TRP A 690 -4.63 37.39 15.78
CA TRP A 690 -4.02 38.02 16.95
C TRP A 690 -2.88 37.18 17.51
N THR A 691 -1.93 37.86 18.14
CA THR A 691 -0.75 37.26 18.76
C THR A 691 -0.44 37.90 20.10
N LEU A 692 0.06 37.12 21.05
CA LEU A 692 0.50 37.55 22.36
C LEU A 692 1.75 36.78 22.79
N ILE A 693 2.48 37.33 23.74
CA ILE A 693 3.55 36.65 24.46
C ILE A 693 3.49 37.02 25.94
N ARG A 694 3.97 36.14 26.82
CA ARG A 694 4.10 36.45 28.25
C ARG A 694 5.11 37.59 28.45
N ASN A 695 4.79 38.50 29.37
CA ASN A 695 5.69 39.56 29.79
C ASN A 695 6.66 39.03 30.86
N LEU A 696 7.71 38.34 30.41
CA LEU A 696 8.81 37.84 31.25
C LEU A 696 10.03 38.76 31.08
N ALA A 697 10.99 38.71 32.01
CA ALA A 697 12.23 39.47 31.90
C ALA A 697 13.30 38.67 31.12
N PRO A 698 13.96 39.22 30.08
CA PRO A 698 13.73 40.54 29.48
C PRO A 698 12.43 40.61 28.67
N ALA A 699 11.78 41.79 28.69
CA ALA A 699 10.48 41.99 28.06
C ALA A 699 10.50 41.62 26.56
N ALA A 700 9.58 40.75 26.15
CA ALA A 700 9.43 40.29 24.78
C ALA A 700 8.15 40.82 24.14
N ARG A 701 8.15 40.95 22.81
CA ARG A 701 7.03 41.39 21.98
C ARG A 701 6.73 40.37 20.90
N ALA A 702 5.46 40.15 20.61
CA ALA A 702 4.98 39.28 19.52
C ALA A 702 4.34 40.05 18.35
N ASP A 703 4.22 41.37 18.48
CA ASP A 703 3.61 42.25 17.49
C ASP A 703 4.66 43.00 16.66
N VAL A 704 4.36 43.25 15.38
CA VAL A 704 5.28 43.95 14.45
C VAL A 704 5.65 45.36 14.94
N PRO A 705 4.74 46.20 15.48
CA PRO A 705 5.12 47.50 16.03
C PRO A 705 6.08 47.41 17.22
N GLY A 706 6.07 46.28 17.94
CA GLY A 706 6.99 45.98 19.04
C GLY A 706 8.34 45.42 18.59
N GLY A 707 8.57 45.26 17.28
CA GLY A 707 9.81 44.73 16.71
C GLY A 707 9.81 43.21 16.45
N ALA A 708 8.69 42.53 16.64
CA ALA A 708 8.56 41.12 16.25
C ALA A 708 8.40 40.98 14.72
N THR A 709 8.62 39.77 14.21
CA THR A 709 8.30 39.44 12.80
C THR A 709 7.05 38.57 12.76
N VAL A 710 6.08 38.94 11.92
CA VAL A 710 4.87 38.15 11.70
C VAL A 710 4.66 37.96 10.20
N ASN A 711 4.53 36.72 9.75
CA ASN A 711 4.32 36.37 8.35
C ASN A 711 3.05 35.53 8.20
N VAL A 712 2.13 35.96 7.36
CA VAL A 712 1.00 35.12 6.95
C VAL A 712 1.49 34.18 5.86
N VAL A 713 1.28 32.89 6.07
CA VAL A 713 1.66 31.83 5.14
C VAL A 713 0.42 31.09 4.67
N ILE A 714 0.35 30.81 3.37
CA ILE A 714 -0.67 29.96 2.76
C ILE A 714 0.06 28.84 2.03
N ASP A 715 -0.28 27.60 2.36
CA ASP A 715 0.39 26.39 1.87
C ASP A 715 1.92 26.39 2.11
N GLY A 716 2.32 26.98 3.24
CA GLY A 716 3.73 27.19 3.59
C GLY A 716 4.44 28.31 2.82
N ALA A 717 3.81 28.92 1.81
CA ALA A 717 4.36 30.05 1.07
C ALA A 717 4.00 31.37 1.76
N VAL A 718 4.96 32.28 1.90
CA VAL A 718 4.75 33.61 2.51
C VAL A 718 3.89 34.48 1.61
N ARG A 719 2.86 35.10 2.20
CA ARG A 719 1.96 36.04 1.50
C ARG A 719 2.20 37.49 1.90
N GLY A 720 2.65 37.73 3.12
CA GLY A 720 3.01 39.07 3.58
C GLY A 720 2.99 39.21 5.09
N THR A 721 3.27 40.43 5.56
CA THR A 721 3.25 40.80 6.97
C THR A 721 1.96 41.56 7.28
N PRO A 722 1.20 41.17 8.33
CA PRO A 722 -0.04 41.84 8.67
C PRO A 722 0.23 43.23 9.27
N SER A 723 -0.73 44.14 9.08
CA SER A 723 -0.66 45.55 9.50
C SER A 723 -1.93 45.98 10.25
N GLY A 724 -2.06 47.26 10.60
CA GLY A 724 -3.24 47.77 11.30
C GLY A 724 -3.36 47.27 12.74
N TRP A 725 -2.24 47.16 13.44
CA TRP A 725 -2.16 46.60 14.79
C TRP A 725 -2.96 47.42 15.81
N THR A 726 -3.91 46.78 16.51
CA THR A 726 -4.80 47.43 17.49
C THR A 726 -5.14 46.48 18.64
N SER A 727 -5.76 47.01 19.70
CA SER A 727 -6.29 46.23 20.82
C SER A 727 -7.65 45.61 20.47
N ARG A 728 -7.97 44.49 21.15
CA ARG A 728 -9.29 43.86 21.14
C ARG A 728 -9.74 43.60 22.57
N SER A 729 -10.96 43.99 22.91
CA SER A 729 -11.45 44.01 24.29
C SER A 729 -11.59 42.61 24.91
N ASP A 730 -12.02 41.62 24.13
CA ASP A 730 -12.11 40.21 24.55
C ASP A 730 -10.72 39.64 24.90
N ILE A 731 -9.71 39.89 24.07
CA ILE A 731 -8.33 39.43 24.30
C ILE A 731 -7.72 40.16 25.50
N ALA A 732 -7.92 41.47 25.60
CA ALA A 732 -7.45 42.24 26.75
C ALA A 732 -8.12 41.78 28.06
N SER A 733 -9.39 41.36 28.01
CA SER A 733 -10.12 40.86 29.19
C SER A 733 -9.69 39.45 29.58
N LEU A 734 -9.38 38.59 28.60
CA LEU A 734 -8.98 37.20 28.84
C LEU A 734 -7.50 37.08 29.24
N PHE A 735 -6.64 38.02 28.79
CA PHE A 735 -5.21 38.05 29.08
C PHE A 735 -4.72 39.41 29.65
N PRO A 736 -5.29 39.92 30.77
CA PRO A 736 -5.07 41.30 31.21
C PRO A 736 -3.73 41.56 31.92
N THR A 737 -3.22 40.60 32.69
CA THR A 737 -2.00 40.75 33.51
C THR A 737 -0.94 39.71 33.15
N GLY A 738 0.33 40.14 33.04
CA GLY A 738 1.45 39.24 32.73
C GLY A 738 1.65 38.89 31.25
N TYR A 739 0.94 39.56 30.33
CA TYR A 739 1.10 39.42 28.88
C TYR A 739 1.50 40.74 28.24
N ALA A 740 2.39 40.69 27.25
CA ALA A 740 2.82 41.83 26.47
C ALA A 740 1.85 42.10 25.32
N ASN A 741 1.95 43.30 24.73
CA ASN A 741 1.27 43.70 23.49
C ASN A 741 -0.27 43.54 23.43
N THR A 742 -0.96 43.51 24.57
CA THR A 742 -2.43 43.49 24.63
C THR A 742 -3.08 44.72 23.99
N ALA A 743 -2.37 45.86 23.96
CA ALA A 743 -2.79 47.09 23.28
C ALA A 743 -2.59 47.06 21.75
N SER A 744 -1.87 46.07 21.23
CA SER A 744 -1.55 45.88 19.81
C SER A 744 -1.56 44.37 19.49
N SER A 745 -2.64 43.68 19.85
CA SER A 745 -2.72 42.23 19.78
C SER A 745 -3.27 41.71 18.45
N VAL A 746 -4.13 42.46 17.77
CA VAL A 746 -4.81 42.07 16.52
C VAL A 746 -4.22 42.81 15.33
N ALA A 747 -4.13 42.13 14.18
CA ALA A 747 -3.76 42.73 12.91
C ALA A 747 -4.55 42.12 11.74
N VAL A 748 -4.39 42.70 10.55
CA VAL A 748 -5.05 42.26 9.33
C VAL A 748 -4.08 42.21 8.14
N LEU A 749 -4.26 41.21 7.28
CA LEU A 749 -3.67 41.17 5.94
C LEU A 749 -4.77 40.95 4.88
N PRO A 750 -4.95 41.88 3.93
CA PRO A 750 -5.74 41.62 2.73
C PRO A 750 -5.04 40.57 1.84
N ILE A 751 -5.77 39.55 1.42
CA ILE A 751 -5.29 38.45 0.59
C ILE A 751 -6.10 38.44 -0.70
N ASP A 752 -5.42 38.56 -1.83
CA ASP A 752 -6.01 38.34 -3.14
C ASP A 752 -6.02 36.83 -3.46
N THR A 753 -7.18 36.20 -3.26
CA THR A 753 -7.36 34.77 -3.50
C THR A 753 -7.38 34.42 -4.98
N THR A 754 -7.48 35.41 -5.90
CA THR A 754 -7.38 35.16 -7.36
C THR A 754 -5.99 34.70 -7.80
N THR A 755 -4.98 34.95 -6.95
CA THR A 755 -3.61 34.47 -7.14
C THR A 755 -3.41 33.02 -6.69
N LEU A 756 -4.41 32.43 -6.02
CA LEU A 756 -4.39 31.05 -5.57
C LEU A 756 -5.13 30.16 -6.56
N SER A 757 -4.68 28.91 -6.67
CA SER A 757 -5.44 27.87 -7.36
C SER A 757 -6.81 27.70 -6.70
N ASN A 758 -7.85 27.38 -7.46
CA ASN A 758 -9.10 26.92 -6.83
C ASN A 758 -8.84 25.58 -6.12
N GLY A 759 -9.28 25.44 -4.88
CA GLY A 759 -8.85 24.31 -4.07
C GLY A 759 -8.93 24.58 -2.58
N VAL A 760 -8.66 23.54 -1.78
CA VAL A 760 -8.44 23.69 -0.34
C VAL A 760 -7.02 24.18 -0.09
N HIS A 761 -6.91 25.20 0.76
CA HIS A 761 -5.66 25.79 1.23
C HIS A 761 -5.56 25.74 2.75
N THR A 762 -4.33 25.74 3.24
CA THR A 762 -4.04 25.88 4.67
C THR A 762 -3.41 27.25 4.91
N ILE A 763 -3.89 27.98 5.92
CA ILE A 763 -3.35 29.29 6.32
C ILE A 763 -2.90 29.29 7.78
N ALA A 764 -1.80 29.97 8.06
CA ALA A 764 -1.28 30.20 9.40
C ALA A 764 -0.49 31.51 9.49
N TRP A 765 -0.19 31.95 10.70
CA TRP A 765 0.76 33.03 10.97
C TRP A 765 2.04 32.45 11.56
N GLY A 766 3.20 32.71 10.95
CA GLY A 766 4.50 32.47 11.55
C GLY A 766 4.93 33.70 12.35
N VAL A 767 5.14 33.55 13.66
CA VAL A 767 5.56 34.63 14.56
C VAL A 767 6.96 34.34 15.06
N VAL A 768 7.85 35.31 14.96
CA VAL A 768 9.16 35.34 15.64
C VAL A 768 9.15 36.53 16.59
N ALA A 769 9.08 36.24 17.88
CA ALA A 769 9.07 37.24 18.93
C ALA A 769 10.46 37.88 19.14
N THR A 770 10.52 39.03 19.80
CA THR A 770 11.79 39.76 20.02
C THR A 770 12.79 39.04 20.93
N ASN A 771 12.37 38.00 21.64
CA ASN A 771 13.25 37.09 22.38
C ASN A 771 13.78 35.92 21.52
N GLY A 772 13.56 35.97 20.20
CA GLY A 772 13.98 34.94 19.24
C GLY A 772 13.10 33.68 19.22
N GLN A 773 12.10 33.57 20.10
CA GLN A 773 11.20 32.42 20.10
C GLN A 773 10.20 32.51 18.96
N ALA A 774 10.01 31.40 18.24
CA ALA A 774 9.13 31.32 17.10
C ALA A 774 7.99 30.31 17.29
N ALA A 775 6.81 30.63 16.77
CA ALA A 775 5.67 29.72 16.77
C ALA A 775 4.78 29.92 15.54
N GLY A 776 4.18 28.83 15.09
CA GLY A 776 3.01 28.87 14.20
C GLY A 776 1.78 29.19 15.01
N VAL A 777 1.08 30.26 14.64
CA VAL A 777 -0.09 30.79 15.31
C VAL A 777 -1.30 30.67 14.38
N GLY A 778 -2.31 29.94 14.85
CA GLY A 778 -3.48 29.61 14.07
C GLY A 778 -3.14 28.69 12.88
N SER A 779 -4.03 27.73 12.62
CA SER A 779 -4.01 26.95 11.39
C SER A 779 -5.45 26.68 11.01
N ARG A 780 -5.85 27.08 9.80
CA ARG A 780 -7.20 26.85 9.29
C ARG A 780 -7.15 26.30 7.88
N PHE A 781 -8.17 25.51 7.54
CA PHE A 781 -8.45 25.17 6.15
C PHE A 781 -9.51 26.11 5.58
N PHE A 782 -9.39 26.46 4.31
CA PHE A 782 -10.41 27.22 3.56
C PHE A 782 -10.37 26.86 2.08
N THR A 783 -11.45 27.12 1.35
CA THR A 783 -11.59 26.74 -0.06
C THR A 783 -11.66 27.98 -0.94
N VAL A 784 -10.81 28.06 -1.96
CA VAL A 784 -10.81 29.13 -2.96
C VAL A 784 -11.67 28.72 -4.17
N SER A 785 -12.57 29.61 -4.61
CA SER A 785 -13.41 29.42 -5.79
C SER A 785 -13.53 30.70 -6.64
N ASN A 786 -12.54 30.95 -7.50
CA ASN A 786 -12.47 32.16 -8.34
C ASN A 786 -13.20 32.04 -9.69
N SER A 787 -13.61 30.83 -10.08
CA SER A 787 -14.40 30.60 -11.30
C SER A 787 -15.85 30.54 -10.88
N GLY A 788 -16.71 31.45 -11.36
CA GLY A 788 -18.08 31.73 -10.87
C GLY A 788 -19.13 30.61 -10.93
N VAL A 789 -18.77 29.36 -10.67
CA VAL A 789 -19.71 28.28 -10.38
C VAL A 789 -20.12 28.43 -8.92
N VAL A 790 -21.31 28.99 -8.72
CA VAL A 790 -22.03 28.95 -7.44
C VAL A 790 -22.30 27.47 -7.14
N LEU A 791 -21.66 26.94 -6.10
CA LEU A 791 -22.15 25.74 -5.43
C LEU A 791 -23.23 26.21 -4.48
N ASP A 792 -24.46 25.72 -4.65
CA ASP A 792 -25.59 26.05 -3.79
C ASP A 792 -25.20 25.97 -2.31
N ALA A 793 -25.57 27.00 -1.56
CA ALA A 793 -25.33 27.08 -0.12
C ALA A 793 -26.06 25.93 0.60
N ALA A 794 -25.31 25.07 1.29
CA ALA A 794 -25.88 24.15 2.26
C ALA A 794 -26.46 24.95 3.46
N PRO A 795 -27.60 24.53 4.04
CA PRO A 795 -28.22 25.24 5.15
C PRO A 795 -27.29 25.25 6.38
N ALA A 796 -27.28 26.37 7.10
CA ALA A 796 -26.47 26.60 8.28
C ALA A 796 -26.75 25.54 9.36
N GLY A 797 -25.75 24.71 9.68
CA GLY A 797 -25.84 23.71 10.74
C GLY A 797 -24.86 22.53 10.65
N THR A 798 -24.10 22.36 9.57
CA THR A 798 -23.17 21.23 9.39
C THR A 798 -21.71 21.70 9.35
N SER A 799 -20.82 20.97 10.03
CA SER A 799 -19.36 21.17 9.92
C SER A 799 -18.97 21.20 8.44
N PRO A 800 -18.29 22.25 7.95
CA PRO A 800 -18.05 22.40 6.52
C PRO A 800 -17.12 21.30 6.03
N VAL A 801 -17.59 20.59 4.99
CA VAL A 801 -16.84 19.63 4.21
C VAL A 801 -15.72 20.37 3.48
N VAL A 802 -14.47 20.10 3.84
CA VAL A 802 -13.29 20.68 3.20
C VAL A 802 -12.73 19.66 2.21
N SER A 803 -13.25 19.62 0.98
CA SER A 803 -12.57 18.90 -0.10
C SER A 803 -12.88 19.47 -1.49
N THR A 804 -11.87 20.08 -2.08
CA THR A 804 -11.63 20.04 -3.52
C THR A 804 -10.17 19.63 -3.68
N PRO A 805 -9.88 18.46 -4.30
CA PRO A 805 -8.50 18.00 -4.43
C PRO A 805 -7.76 18.80 -5.49
N ARG A 806 -6.44 18.88 -5.29
CA ARG A 806 -5.50 19.58 -6.18
C ARG A 806 -5.37 18.85 -7.51
N ILE A 807 -4.85 19.53 -8.53
CA ILE A 807 -4.64 18.98 -9.87
C ILE A 807 -3.19 18.55 -10.03
N LEU A 808 -2.95 17.52 -10.82
CA LEU A 808 -1.61 17.05 -11.15
C LEU A 808 -0.93 18.10 -12.04
N GLU A 809 -0.01 18.87 -11.48
CA GLU A 809 0.68 19.92 -12.21
C GLU A 809 1.71 19.33 -13.16
N LEU A 810 1.59 19.63 -14.45
CA LEU A 810 2.48 19.16 -15.50
C LEU A 810 2.91 20.34 -16.37
N PRO A 811 4.20 20.41 -16.78
CA PRO A 811 4.59 21.31 -17.85
C PRO A 811 3.79 21.01 -19.11
N ARG A 812 3.40 22.04 -19.85
CA ARG A 812 2.55 21.91 -21.06
C ARG A 812 3.04 20.82 -22.03
N ALA A 813 4.34 20.79 -22.33
CA ALA A 813 4.92 19.79 -23.23
C ALA A 813 4.88 18.36 -22.65
N ALA A 814 4.93 18.20 -21.33
CA ALA A 814 4.79 16.92 -20.64
C ALA A 814 3.32 16.47 -20.63
N ALA A 815 2.38 17.39 -20.30
CA ALA A 815 0.95 17.13 -20.35
C ALA A 815 0.47 16.68 -21.75
N LEU A 816 1.06 17.27 -22.80
CA LEU A 816 0.82 16.88 -24.20
C LEU A 816 1.46 15.56 -24.61
N ARG A 817 2.38 14.99 -23.82
CA ARG A 817 3.02 13.71 -24.13
C ARG A 817 2.46 12.56 -23.29
N ILE A 818 2.15 12.80 -22.01
CA ILE A 818 1.83 11.80 -20.97
C ILE A 818 0.41 11.23 -21.05
N GLY A 819 -0.26 11.47 -22.17
CA GLY A 819 -1.57 10.91 -22.49
C GLY A 819 -1.59 9.40 -22.78
N GLY A 820 -0.49 8.66 -22.62
CA GLY A 820 -0.56 7.20 -22.76
C GLY A 820 0.75 6.43 -22.84
N ALA A 821 0.58 5.09 -22.90
CA ALA A 821 1.50 3.95 -22.83
C ALA A 821 2.50 3.95 -21.67
N ALA A 822 3.13 5.10 -21.44
CA ALA A 822 3.61 5.46 -20.14
C ALA A 822 2.51 6.27 -19.45
N SER A 823 1.99 5.76 -18.33
CA SER A 823 1.32 6.62 -17.36
C SER A 823 2.30 7.73 -16.94
N LEU A 824 1.81 8.85 -16.40
CA LEU A 824 2.71 9.83 -15.78
C LEU A 824 3.63 9.14 -14.77
N GLU A 825 3.09 8.15 -14.07
CA GLU A 825 3.83 7.30 -13.16
C GLU A 825 4.99 6.57 -13.84
N ASP A 826 4.79 5.93 -14.99
CA ASP A 826 5.86 5.24 -15.72
C ASP A 826 6.97 6.20 -16.19
N GLU A 827 6.59 7.40 -16.63
CA GLU A 827 7.58 8.40 -17.03
C GLU A 827 8.36 8.95 -15.83
N VAL A 828 7.65 9.25 -14.74
CA VAL A 828 8.29 9.65 -13.49
C VAL A 828 9.10 8.49 -12.90
N ALA A 829 8.72 7.24 -13.13
CA ALA A 829 9.46 6.05 -12.75
C ALA A 829 10.76 5.89 -13.54
N ALA A 830 10.72 6.15 -14.85
CA ALA A 830 11.85 6.05 -15.75
C ALA A 830 12.87 7.20 -15.63
N ALA A 831 12.49 8.32 -15.01
CA ALA A 831 13.40 9.45 -14.84
C ALA A 831 14.58 9.09 -13.93
N ALA A 832 15.80 9.49 -14.35
CA ALA A 832 17.02 9.19 -13.61
C ALA A 832 16.95 9.77 -12.19
N VAL A 833 17.30 8.97 -11.19
CA VAL A 833 17.30 9.42 -9.80
C VAL A 833 18.47 10.40 -9.59
N ASP A 834 18.15 11.63 -9.20
CA ASP A 834 19.15 12.63 -8.85
C ASP A 834 19.63 12.41 -7.42
N MET A 835 20.86 11.92 -7.29
CA MET A 835 21.52 11.58 -6.03
C MET A 835 22.04 12.79 -5.25
N ARG A 836 21.85 14.02 -5.74
CA ARG A 836 22.28 15.22 -5.02
C ARG A 836 21.49 15.34 -3.69
N PRO A 837 22.14 15.77 -2.60
CA PRO A 837 21.45 16.03 -1.35
C PRO A 837 20.35 17.08 -1.53
N VAL A 838 19.24 16.90 -0.83
CA VAL A 838 18.19 17.93 -0.75
C VAL A 838 18.56 18.86 0.39
N THR A 839 18.53 20.17 0.16
CA THR A 839 18.70 21.14 1.24
C THR A 839 17.35 21.72 1.64
N GLY A 840 17.16 22.05 2.91
CA GLY A 840 15.89 22.61 3.36
C GLY A 840 15.91 23.01 4.82
N ARG A 841 14.75 23.40 5.35
CA ARG A 841 14.58 23.83 6.74
C ARG A 841 13.16 23.56 7.20
N ARG A 842 12.96 23.63 8.51
CA ARG A 842 11.65 23.45 9.16
C ARG A 842 11.38 24.60 10.14
N GLY A 843 10.11 24.80 10.47
CA GLY A 843 9.64 25.80 11.41
C GLY A 843 9.39 27.18 10.79
N PHE A 844 9.16 28.16 11.67
CA PHE A 844 8.66 29.49 11.32
C PHE A 844 9.73 30.60 11.29
N VAL A 845 11.00 30.25 11.54
CA VAL A 845 12.15 31.14 11.39
C VAL A 845 12.61 31.08 9.93
N LEU A 846 12.17 32.06 9.13
CA LEU A 846 12.30 32.06 7.66
C LEU A 846 13.68 32.47 7.14
N ASP A 847 14.63 32.71 8.01
CA ASP A 847 16.04 33.01 7.73
C ASP A 847 16.97 31.99 8.39
N ALA A 848 16.42 30.94 9.03
CA ALA A 848 17.21 29.85 9.57
C ALA A 848 18.08 29.20 8.47
N PRO A 849 19.34 28.84 8.78
CA PRO A 849 20.24 28.20 7.83
C PRO A 849 19.60 26.94 7.22
N TYR A 850 19.84 26.73 5.93
CA TYR A 850 19.46 25.48 5.28
C TYR A 850 20.31 24.34 5.80
N ARG A 851 19.65 23.21 6.02
CA ARG A 851 20.23 21.93 6.39
C ARG A 851 20.33 21.05 5.17
N THR A 852 21.31 20.16 5.13
CA THR A 852 21.46 19.17 4.08
C THR A 852 20.88 17.84 4.55
N TYR A 853 19.96 17.28 3.77
CA TYR A 853 19.40 15.94 3.99
C TYR A 853 20.05 15.00 2.96
N ARG A 854 20.83 14.01 3.45
CA ARG A 854 21.40 12.99 2.56
C ARG A 854 20.37 12.00 2.08
N MET A 855 20.66 11.45 0.91
CA MET A 855 19.89 10.43 0.27
C MET A 855 20.48 9.05 0.57
N LEU A 856 19.65 8.15 1.09
CA LEU A 856 20.02 6.76 1.42
C LEU A 856 19.11 5.81 0.64
N GLY A 857 19.68 4.83 -0.05
CA GLY A 857 18.90 3.83 -0.79
C GLY A 857 17.97 4.40 -1.87
N GLY A 858 18.28 5.57 -2.44
CA GLY A 858 17.43 6.20 -3.46
C GLY A 858 16.38 7.20 -2.94
N VAL A 859 16.28 7.43 -1.62
CA VAL A 859 15.26 8.30 -1.03
C VAL A 859 15.89 9.22 0.03
N THR A 860 15.47 10.48 0.07
CA THR A 860 15.81 11.42 1.13
C THR A 860 14.72 11.40 2.20
N THR A 861 15.05 11.17 3.48
CA THR A 861 14.05 11.18 4.56
C THR A 861 14.16 12.46 5.39
N VAL A 862 13.04 13.15 5.56
CA VAL A 862 12.92 14.36 6.38
C VAL A 862 11.96 14.07 7.53
N GLN A 863 12.48 14.04 8.76
CA GLN A 863 11.65 13.98 9.96
C GLN A 863 11.07 15.38 10.25
N SER A 864 9.82 15.47 10.68
CA SER A 864 9.17 16.71 11.10
C SER A 864 8.16 16.42 12.21
N GLU A 865 7.71 17.45 12.91
CA GLU A 865 6.57 17.35 13.82
C GLU A 865 5.31 17.98 13.23
N GLU A 866 4.15 17.58 13.75
CA GLU A 866 2.85 18.14 13.40
C GLU A 866 2.82 19.67 13.61
N LEU A 867 2.21 20.39 12.66
CA LEU A 867 2.17 21.86 12.56
C LEU A 867 3.49 22.54 12.16
N ASP A 868 4.57 21.81 11.91
CA ASP A 868 5.78 22.40 11.33
C ASP A 868 5.52 22.88 9.91
N ARG A 869 6.14 24.01 9.55
CA ARG A 869 6.34 24.41 8.16
C ARG A 869 7.61 23.75 7.65
N ILE A 870 7.56 23.15 6.47
CA ILE A 870 8.69 22.51 5.80
C ILE A 870 9.00 23.29 4.53
N GLU A 871 10.29 23.49 4.25
CA GLU A 871 10.77 24.12 3.02
C GLU A 871 11.96 23.33 2.47
N LEU A 872 11.87 22.88 1.23
CA LEU A 872 12.90 22.11 0.54
C LEU A 872 13.32 22.81 -0.76
N GLN A 873 14.62 22.82 -1.00
CA GLN A 873 15.28 23.36 -2.17
C GLN A 873 15.66 22.21 -3.10
N LEU A 874 14.96 22.09 -4.23
CA LEU A 874 15.10 20.98 -5.17
C LEU A 874 15.98 21.34 -6.39
N GLY A 875 16.43 22.58 -6.49
CA GLY A 875 17.44 23.03 -7.45
C GLY A 875 16.98 23.06 -8.91
N CYS A 876 15.97 23.86 -9.21
CA CYS A 876 15.48 24.07 -10.58
C CYS A 876 16.14 25.32 -11.19
N THR A 877 16.29 25.32 -12.52
CA THR A 877 16.93 26.45 -13.25
C THR A 877 15.95 27.00 -14.27
N ALA A 878 16.14 28.23 -14.74
CA ALA A 878 15.29 28.80 -15.80
C ALA A 878 15.18 27.94 -17.08
N ALA A 879 16.14 27.03 -17.32
CA ALA A 879 16.15 26.09 -18.45
C ALA A 879 15.32 24.80 -18.22
N SER A 880 14.73 24.61 -17.03
CA SER A 880 13.98 23.40 -16.64
C SER A 880 12.85 23.74 -15.69
N SER A 881 11.63 23.27 -15.94
CA SER A 881 10.52 23.41 -14.99
C SER A 881 10.46 22.22 -14.03
N CYS A 882 10.05 22.46 -12.80
CA CYS A 882 9.85 21.40 -11.81
C CYS A 882 8.38 21.13 -11.53
N ALA A 883 8.08 19.88 -11.22
CA ALA A 883 6.79 19.44 -10.73
C ALA A 883 6.99 18.51 -9.54
N GLY A 884 5.97 18.39 -8.68
CA GLY A 884 6.00 17.53 -7.51
C GLY A 884 4.74 16.71 -7.44
N TYR A 885 4.87 15.47 -6.97
CA TYR A 885 3.77 14.53 -6.83
C TYR A 885 3.86 13.77 -5.52
N LEU A 886 2.72 13.44 -4.93
CA LEU A 886 2.63 12.48 -3.84
C LEU A 886 2.54 11.08 -4.44
N ARG A 887 3.32 10.13 -3.93
CA ARG A 887 3.19 8.70 -4.26
C ARG A 887 2.13 8.08 -3.38
N THR A 888 1.30 7.26 -4.00
CA THR A 888 0.18 6.53 -3.40
C THR A 888 0.20 5.09 -3.90
N PRO A 889 -0.52 4.17 -3.27
CA PRO A 889 -0.66 2.80 -3.79
C PRO A 889 -1.29 2.73 -5.19
N GLY A 890 -2.08 3.74 -5.58
CA GLY A 890 -2.69 3.87 -6.91
C GLY A 890 -1.84 4.66 -7.92
N GLY A 891 -0.54 4.82 -7.64
CA GLY A 891 0.39 5.58 -8.46
C GLY A 891 0.71 6.95 -7.89
N ILE A 892 0.84 7.97 -8.74
CA ILE A 892 1.12 9.35 -8.30
C ILE A 892 -0.13 10.21 -8.28
N SER A 893 -0.18 11.10 -7.29
CA SER A 893 -1.27 12.02 -6.99
C SER A 893 -0.73 13.45 -6.88
N PRO A 894 -1.59 14.47 -6.98
CA PRO A 894 -1.21 15.86 -6.73
C PRO A 894 -0.59 16.04 -5.35
N LEU A 895 0.18 17.11 -5.18
CA LEU A 895 0.74 17.43 -3.87
C LEU A 895 -0.41 17.61 -2.83
N PRO A 896 -0.20 17.20 -1.57
CA PRO A 896 -1.24 17.22 -0.54
C PRO A 896 -1.67 18.64 -0.20
N ILE A 897 -2.79 18.77 0.49
CA ILE A 897 -3.29 20.06 1.00
C ILE A 897 -2.22 20.74 1.86
N GLY A 898 -2.14 22.06 1.77
CA GLY A 898 -1.17 22.87 2.52
C GLY A 898 0.20 22.95 1.86
N SER A 899 0.38 22.41 0.64
CA SER A 899 1.65 22.41 -0.08
C SER A 899 1.67 23.33 -1.29
N HIS A 900 2.86 23.83 -1.62
CA HIS A 900 3.11 24.69 -2.77
C HIS A 900 4.49 24.37 -3.34
N LEU A 901 4.58 24.26 -4.67
CA LEU A 901 5.84 24.14 -5.38
C LEU A 901 5.98 25.31 -6.35
N ASP A 902 7.01 26.13 -6.18
CA ASP A 902 7.40 27.07 -7.22
C ASP A 902 8.15 26.32 -8.32
N ALA A 903 7.48 26.11 -9.45
CA ALA A 903 8.01 25.37 -10.59
C ALA A 903 9.26 26.01 -11.23
N ALA A 904 9.52 27.31 -11.02
CA ALA A 904 10.65 28.03 -11.57
C ALA A 904 11.90 27.91 -10.69
N SER A 905 11.74 28.12 -9.39
CA SER A 905 12.86 28.05 -8.42
C SER A 905 13.12 26.64 -7.89
N GLY A 906 12.12 25.76 -7.91
CA GLY A 906 12.18 24.44 -7.29
C GLY A 906 12.03 24.47 -5.77
N VAL A 907 11.48 25.56 -5.23
CA VAL A 907 11.19 25.68 -3.80
C VAL A 907 9.86 25.00 -3.51
N PHE A 908 9.93 23.88 -2.79
CA PHE A 908 8.76 23.23 -2.23
C PHE A 908 8.54 23.72 -0.81
N THR A 909 7.33 24.16 -0.51
CA THR A 909 6.88 24.43 0.85
C THR A 909 5.69 23.56 1.20
N TRP A 910 5.64 23.08 2.43
CA TRP A 910 4.49 22.37 2.95
C TRP A 910 4.20 22.81 4.36
N GLN A 911 2.95 23.17 4.61
CA GLN A 911 2.43 23.41 5.94
C GLN A 911 1.20 22.52 6.15
N PRO A 912 1.41 21.27 6.62
CA PRO A 912 0.30 20.41 7.01
C PRO A 912 -0.51 21.07 8.14
N GLY A 913 -1.83 21.09 7.97
CA GLY A 913 -2.74 21.45 9.06
C GLY A 913 -2.90 20.32 10.07
N VAL A 914 -3.81 20.48 11.02
CA VAL A 914 -4.21 19.40 11.94
C VAL A 914 -4.79 18.21 11.18
N GLY A 915 -4.45 16.98 11.59
CA GLY A 915 -4.97 15.73 11.02
C GLY A 915 -3.97 15.00 10.12
N PHE A 916 -2.90 15.67 9.70
CA PHE A 916 -1.81 15.07 8.91
C PHE A 916 -0.76 14.43 9.83
N LEU A 917 -0.64 13.12 9.75
CA LEU A 917 0.39 12.33 10.44
C LEU A 917 0.90 11.21 9.53
N GLY A 918 2.05 10.63 9.87
CA GLY A 918 2.63 9.48 9.17
C GLY A 918 3.60 9.87 8.05
N GLY A 919 3.90 8.90 7.19
CA GLY A 919 4.86 9.03 6.10
C GLY A 919 4.21 9.46 4.79
N TYR A 920 4.79 10.46 4.13
CA TYR A 920 4.37 10.98 2.83
C TYR A 920 5.55 10.88 1.88
N ASP A 921 5.40 10.04 0.86
CA ASP A 921 6.43 9.80 -0.14
C ASP A 921 6.20 10.75 -1.32
N PHE A 922 7.05 11.75 -1.48
CA PHE A 922 7.03 12.70 -2.57
C PHE A 922 8.02 12.30 -3.67
N THR A 923 7.70 12.65 -4.89
CA THR A 923 8.64 12.59 -6.01
C THR A 923 8.61 13.92 -6.75
N PHE A 924 9.79 14.55 -6.84
CA PHE A 924 9.98 15.84 -7.48
C PHE A 924 10.73 15.64 -8.78
N VAL A 925 10.18 16.16 -9.86
CA VAL A 925 10.61 15.83 -11.22
C VAL A 925 11.07 17.10 -11.91
N ARG A 926 12.28 17.05 -12.47
CA ARG A 926 12.80 18.11 -13.34
C ARG A 926 12.49 17.78 -14.79
N TRP A 927 11.82 18.71 -15.46
CA TRP A 927 11.39 18.55 -16.84
C TRP A 927 12.28 19.33 -17.80
N ARG A 928 12.69 18.68 -18.90
CA ARG A 928 13.45 19.29 -20.01
C ARG A 928 12.91 18.84 -21.36
N GLY A 929 12.50 19.80 -22.20
CA GLY A 929 11.94 19.49 -23.53
C GLY A 929 10.72 18.57 -23.48
N GLY A 930 9.87 18.71 -22.46
CA GLY A 930 8.77 17.79 -22.18
C GLY A 930 9.22 16.49 -21.51
N ARG A 931 10.49 16.06 -21.60
CA ARG A 931 11.23 15.03 -20.82
C ARG A 931 11.13 15.05 -19.30
N ALA A 932 10.67 14.01 -18.59
CA ALA A 932 11.13 13.82 -17.21
C ALA A 932 12.64 13.49 -17.25
N ALA A 933 13.48 14.47 -16.91
CA ALA A 933 14.94 14.37 -17.08
C ALA A 933 15.61 13.73 -15.87
N SER A 934 15.14 14.08 -14.67
CA SER A 934 15.60 13.53 -13.41
C SER A 934 14.51 13.64 -12.36
N ARG A 935 14.56 12.79 -11.32
CA ARG A 935 13.67 12.85 -10.17
C ARG A 935 14.43 12.82 -8.84
N GLN A 936 13.90 13.48 -7.81
CA GLN A 936 14.32 13.34 -6.43
C GLN A 936 13.16 12.80 -5.60
N ASP A 937 13.41 11.71 -4.88
CA ASP A 937 12.41 11.07 -4.04
C ASP A 937 12.64 11.47 -2.60
N VAL A 938 11.60 12.01 -1.96
CA VAL A 938 11.66 12.56 -0.61
C VAL A 938 10.52 11.99 0.23
N ARG A 939 10.86 11.32 1.32
CA ARG A 939 9.90 10.88 2.34
C ARG A 939 9.87 11.88 3.47
N ILE A 940 8.73 12.52 3.70
CA ILE A 940 8.51 13.36 4.89
C ILE A 940 7.74 12.53 5.91
N VAL A 941 8.27 12.42 7.12
CA VAL A 941 7.61 11.74 8.25
C VAL A 941 7.14 12.78 9.23
N LEU A 942 5.82 12.92 9.35
CA LEU A 942 5.17 13.80 10.33
C LEU A 942 4.90 13.02 11.61
N ASN A 943 5.63 13.37 12.66
CA ASN A 943 5.46 12.80 13.99
C ASN A 943 4.51 13.67 14.82
N PRO A 944 3.79 13.11 15.81
CA PRO A 944 3.05 13.93 16.76
C PRO A 944 3.98 14.97 17.41
N LYS A 945 3.44 16.15 17.66
CA LYS A 945 4.21 17.26 18.24
C LYS A 945 4.73 16.88 19.64
N ARG A 946 5.97 17.27 19.96
CA ARG A 946 6.65 16.96 21.24
C ARG A 946 6.90 15.47 21.48
N THR A 947 7.15 14.71 20.41
CA THR A 947 7.55 13.30 20.53
C THR A 947 9.06 13.11 20.68
N GLY A 948 9.82 14.20 20.58
CA GLY A 948 11.28 14.13 20.66
C GLY A 948 11.85 13.31 19.52
N ARG A 949 11.27 13.46 18.31
CA ARG A 949 11.67 12.74 17.08
C ARG A 949 12.51 13.61 16.13
N VAL A 950 12.66 14.89 16.43
CA VAL A 950 13.41 15.88 15.65
C VAL A 950 14.25 16.76 16.55
N GLY A 951 15.30 17.35 15.98
CA GLY A 951 16.16 18.32 16.67
C GLY A 951 16.95 17.76 17.85
N PRO A 952 17.63 18.64 18.60
CA PRO A 952 18.43 18.27 19.75
C PRO A 952 17.56 17.75 20.90
N GLN A 953 17.88 16.54 21.35
CA GLN A 953 17.34 15.88 22.53
C GLN A 953 18.44 15.79 23.59
N ILE A 954 18.08 16.14 24.82
CA ILE A 954 18.96 16.02 25.99
C ILE A 954 18.15 15.35 27.10
N VAL A 955 18.58 14.16 27.52
CA VAL A 955 17.95 13.41 28.60
C VAL A 955 18.96 13.20 29.70
N ILE A 956 18.56 13.56 30.93
CA ILE A 956 19.35 13.32 32.13
C ILE A 956 18.85 12.02 32.75
N ASP A 957 19.71 10.99 32.75
CA ASP A 957 19.47 9.74 33.46
C ASP A 957 19.95 9.96 34.90
N LEU A 958 19.07 10.42 35.78
CA LEU A 958 19.37 10.37 37.20
C LEU A 958 19.55 8.90 37.64
N PRO A 959 20.45 8.58 38.60
CA PRO A 959 20.38 7.28 39.24
C PRO A 959 18.99 7.08 39.87
N SER A 960 18.43 5.88 39.71
CA SER A 960 17.12 5.53 40.25
C SER A 960 17.09 5.71 41.79
N PRO A 961 15.93 5.96 42.40
CA PRO A 961 15.75 6.10 43.86
C PRO A 961 16.22 4.92 44.74
N ALA A 962 16.82 3.87 44.17
CA ALA A 962 17.43 2.77 44.91
C ALA A 962 18.74 3.17 45.62
N ASP A 963 19.44 4.21 45.14
CA ASP A 963 20.73 4.64 45.74
C ASP A 963 20.62 5.89 46.64
N VAL A 964 19.44 6.50 46.73
CA VAL A 964 19.20 7.66 47.61
C VAL A 964 17.77 7.60 48.15
N GLY A 965 17.64 7.51 49.48
CA GLY A 965 16.36 7.32 50.17
C GLY A 965 15.25 8.30 49.73
N ARG A 966 14.05 7.74 49.55
CA ARG A 966 12.85 8.36 48.97
C ARG A 966 12.20 9.45 49.83
N GLN A 967 12.01 10.65 49.26
CA GLN A 967 10.91 11.60 49.54
C GLN A 967 10.55 12.37 48.25
N PRO A 968 9.30 12.85 48.07
CA PRO A 968 8.90 13.64 46.90
C PRO A 968 9.39 15.08 47.04
N GLY A 969 10.51 15.40 46.37
CA GLY A 969 11.11 16.73 46.37
C GLY A 969 12.64 16.68 46.27
N GLY A 970 13.16 16.44 45.06
CA GLY A 970 14.60 16.49 44.75
C GLY A 970 15.41 15.31 45.29
N ALA A 971 16.47 14.93 44.57
CA ALA A 971 17.45 13.97 45.07
C ALA A 971 18.26 14.62 46.21
N VAL A 972 18.23 14.03 47.41
CA VAL A 972 18.94 14.53 48.60
C VAL A 972 20.31 13.86 48.68
N VAL A 973 21.38 14.57 48.31
CA VAL A 973 22.74 14.01 48.30
C VAL A 973 23.53 14.44 49.53
N ARG A 974 24.26 13.50 50.14
CA ARG A 974 25.12 13.75 51.32
C ARG A 974 26.28 14.72 50.97
N PRO A 975 26.68 15.61 51.88
CA PRO A 975 27.81 16.50 51.66
C PRO A 975 29.10 15.71 51.39
N GLY A 976 29.77 16.02 50.26
CA GLY A 976 31.07 15.44 49.88
C GLY A 976 31.03 14.20 48.99
N ALA A 977 29.85 13.66 48.65
CA ALA A 977 29.74 12.57 47.67
C ALA A 977 29.68 13.11 46.23
N PRO A 978 30.48 12.59 45.28
CA PRO A 978 30.41 13.00 43.88
C PRO A 978 29.03 12.66 43.28
N ILE A 979 28.36 13.63 42.66
CA ILE A 979 27.10 13.39 41.94
C ILE A 979 27.43 13.11 40.48
N LEU A 980 27.09 11.92 39.98
CA LEU A 980 27.15 11.65 38.55
C LEU A 980 25.95 12.29 37.86
N VAL A 981 26.22 13.28 37.00
CA VAL A 981 25.26 13.80 36.04
C VAL A 981 25.55 13.13 34.71
N ALA A 982 24.73 12.15 34.36
CA ALA A 982 24.86 11.37 33.14
C ALA A 982 23.54 11.30 32.39
N GLY A 983 23.62 10.86 31.14
CA GLY A 983 22.46 10.80 30.28
C GLY A 983 22.84 10.50 28.83
N TRP A 984 21.97 10.94 27.92
CA TRP A 984 22.28 10.98 26.51
C TRP A 984 21.87 12.32 25.88
N ALA A 985 22.63 12.73 24.88
CA ALA A 985 22.33 13.90 24.07
C ALA A 985 22.54 13.55 22.59
N ALA A 986 21.59 13.92 21.74
CA ALA A 986 21.70 13.74 20.29
C ALA A 986 20.85 14.77 19.57
N ASP A 987 21.32 15.31 18.44
CA ASP A 987 20.48 15.99 17.47
C ASP A 987 19.92 14.99 16.47
N LEU A 988 18.62 14.72 16.59
CA LEU A 988 17.94 13.70 15.80
C LEU A 988 17.83 14.07 14.31
N ASP A 989 18.16 15.31 13.97
CA ASP A 989 18.30 15.76 12.59
C ASP A 989 19.65 15.43 11.97
N SER A 990 20.62 14.91 12.73
CA SER A 990 21.89 14.42 12.17
C SER A 990 21.67 13.13 11.38
N ASP A 991 22.31 13.05 10.21
CA ASP A 991 22.29 11.92 9.29
C ASP A 991 23.59 11.11 9.28
N ILE A 992 24.62 11.56 10.00
CA ILE A 992 25.96 10.94 10.04
C ILE A 992 26.24 10.31 11.41
N ASP A 993 25.94 11.02 12.49
CA ASP A 993 26.33 10.68 13.86
C ASP A 993 25.27 11.14 14.87
N SER A 994 25.65 11.32 16.13
CA SER A 994 24.75 11.80 17.16
C SER A 994 24.37 13.28 17.02
N GLY A 995 25.03 14.05 16.16
CA GLY A 995 24.71 15.46 15.92
C GLY A 995 25.11 16.40 17.05
N VAL A 996 25.89 15.94 18.02
CA VAL A 996 26.35 16.72 19.18
C VAL A 996 27.87 16.67 19.26
N ASP A 997 28.49 17.83 19.38
CA ASP A 997 29.95 17.97 19.50
C ASP A 997 30.39 17.93 20.97
N THR A 998 29.73 18.71 21.82
CA THR A 998 30.08 18.85 23.24
C THR A 998 28.85 19.01 24.12
N VAL A 999 28.96 18.59 25.39
CA VAL A 999 27.92 18.71 26.41
C VAL A 999 28.46 19.51 27.59
N HIS A 1000 27.81 20.63 27.90
CA HIS A 1000 28.18 21.58 28.96
C HIS A 1000 27.22 21.45 30.13
N VAL A 1001 27.74 21.46 31.36
CA VAL A 1001 26.93 21.35 32.58
C VAL A 1001 27.16 22.57 33.47
N TRP A 1002 26.05 23.15 33.94
CA TRP A 1002 26.00 24.27 34.88
C TRP A 1002 25.10 23.92 36.06
N ALA A 1003 25.38 24.50 37.23
CA ALA A 1003 24.49 24.45 38.39
C ALA A 1003 23.95 25.84 38.69
N TYR A 1004 22.63 25.98 38.69
CA TYR A 1004 21.95 27.24 39.03
C TYR A 1004 21.44 27.16 40.47
N PRO A 1005 21.98 27.93 41.43
CA PRO A 1005 21.47 27.97 42.79
C PRO A 1005 20.02 28.44 42.78
N VAL A 1006 19.12 27.70 43.42
CA VAL A 1006 17.71 28.06 43.53
C VAL A 1006 17.53 28.97 44.75
N VAL A 1007 17.08 30.20 44.52
CA VAL A 1007 16.81 31.21 45.56
C VAL A 1007 15.32 31.55 45.64
N ASP A 1008 14.88 32.13 46.76
CA ASP A 1008 13.51 32.62 47.00
C ASP A 1008 12.37 31.63 46.65
N SER A 1009 12.20 30.58 47.47
CA SER A 1009 11.07 29.63 47.38
C SER A 1009 10.90 28.90 46.04
N GLY A 1010 11.93 28.88 45.18
CA GLY A 1010 11.95 28.03 43.97
C GLY A 1010 11.68 28.75 42.64
N THR A 1011 11.63 30.09 42.63
CA THR A 1011 11.22 30.88 41.45
C THR A 1011 12.32 31.72 40.81
N ARG A 1012 13.48 31.89 41.46
CA ARG A 1012 14.63 32.62 40.91
C ARG A 1012 15.92 31.82 41.04
N HIS A 1013 16.86 32.04 40.12
CA HIS A 1013 18.20 31.44 40.16
C HIS A 1013 19.23 32.50 40.55
N GLY A 1014 20.17 32.13 41.42
CA GLY A 1014 21.38 32.91 41.71
C GLY A 1014 22.42 32.76 40.60
N ASP A 1015 23.62 33.29 40.83
CA ASP A 1015 24.71 33.24 39.84
C ASP A 1015 25.06 31.80 39.47
N PRO A 1016 25.11 31.46 38.16
CA PRO A 1016 25.36 30.09 37.72
C PRO A 1016 26.79 29.67 37.99
N ILE A 1017 26.95 28.43 38.46
CA ILE A 1017 28.24 27.79 38.72
C ILE A 1017 28.59 26.88 37.55
N TRP A 1018 29.73 27.12 36.91
CA TRP A 1018 30.25 26.24 35.86
C TRP A 1018 30.70 24.92 36.47
N ILE A 1019 30.12 23.81 36.01
CA ILE A 1019 30.56 22.46 36.43
C ILE A 1019 31.67 21.97 35.50
N GLY A 1020 31.46 22.05 34.19
CA GLY A 1020 32.43 21.57 33.22
C GLY A 1020 31.82 21.06 31.91
N VAL A 1021 32.72 20.55 31.06
CA VAL A 1021 32.39 19.80 29.85
C VAL A 1021 32.30 18.32 30.19
N ALA A 1022 31.16 17.69 29.93
CA ALA A 1022 30.96 16.27 30.19
C ALA A 1022 31.68 15.40 29.15
N ALA A 1023 32.17 14.24 29.58
CA ALA A 1023 32.68 13.24 28.65
C ALA A 1023 31.53 12.75 27.77
N TYR A 1024 31.70 12.76 26.44
CA TYR A 1024 30.66 12.46 25.46
C TYR A 1024 31.08 11.35 24.48
N GLY A 1025 30.11 10.66 23.87
CA GLY A 1025 30.35 9.63 22.85
C GLY A 1025 30.28 8.18 23.35
N GLY A 1026 29.78 7.94 24.57
CA GLY A 1026 29.57 6.59 25.10
C GLY A 1026 28.40 5.84 24.44
N SER A 1027 28.33 4.52 24.60
CA SER A 1027 27.35 3.66 23.91
C SER A 1027 25.97 3.62 24.58
N ARG A 1028 24.89 3.77 23.79
CA ARG A 1028 23.47 3.68 24.18
C ARG A 1028 22.67 2.83 23.19
N PRO A 1029 22.69 1.49 23.31
CA PRO A 1029 21.92 0.60 22.44
C PRO A 1029 20.40 0.81 22.56
N ASP A 1030 19.92 1.25 23.73
CA ASP A 1030 18.53 1.62 23.99
C ASP A 1030 18.09 2.84 23.15
N VAL A 1031 18.93 3.87 23.06
CA VAL A 1031 18.69 5.04 22.20
C VAL A 1031 18.77 4.62 20.72
N ALA A 1032 19.75 3.79 20.37
CA ALA A 1032 19.91 3.27 19.01
C ALA A 1032 18.70 2.43 18.55
N ALA A 1033 18.12 1.62 19.43
CA ALA A 1033 16.94 0.81 19.11
C ALA A 1033 15.71 1.65 18.77
N VAL A 1034 15.58 2.84 19.37
CA VAL A 1034 14.41 3.72 19.20
C VAL A 1034 14.60 4.73 18.06
N TYR A 1035 15.80 5.30 17.94
CA TYR A 1035 16.09 6.43 17.04
C TYR A 1035 17.02 6.06 15.86
N GLY A 1036 17.65 4.88 15.91
CA GLY A 1036 18.54 4.33 14.90
C GLY A 1036 20.01 4.25 15.34
N GLU A 1037 20.76 3.30 14.76
CA GLU A 1037 22.15 2.99 15.14
C GLU A 1037 23.12 4.18 15.14
N ARG A 1038 22.86 5.22 14.34
CA ARG A 1038 23.68 6.44 14.32
C ARG A 1038 23.74 7.16 15.67
N PHE A 1039 22.70 7.02 16.50
CA PHE A 1039 22.63 7.61 17.84
C PHE A 1039 23.20 6.73 18.95
N LYS A 1040 23.83 5.60 18.60
CA LYS A 1040 24.45 4.72 19.58
C LYS A 1040 25.52 5.42 20.40
N LYS A 1041 26.24 6.38 19.83
CA LYS A 1041 27.35 7.10 20.51
C LYS A 1041 26.88 8.42 21.14
N SER A 1042 25.80 8.37 21.92
CA SER A 1042 25.12 9.57 22.45
C SER A 1042 25.23 9.76 23.96
N SER A 1043 25.90 8.86 24.69
CA SER A 1043 26.02 9.00 26.15
C SER A 1043 26.93 10.16 26.55
N TYR A 1044 26.54 10.88 27.61
CA TYR A 1044 27.41 11.80 28.33
C TYR A 1044 27.49 11.48 29.83
N GLY A 1045 28.55 11.95 30.49
CA GLY A 1045 28.68 11.90 31.95
C GLY A 1045 29.72 12.85 32.52
N ILE A 1046 29.41 13.44 33.69
CA ILE A 1046 30.36 14.23 34.49
C ILE A 1046 30.09 14.02 35.99
N TYR A 1047 31.16 13.97 36.78
CA TYR A 1047 31.06 14.00 38.24
C TYR A 1047 31.06 15.44 38.74
N VAL A 1048 30.02 15.83 39.47
CA VAL A 1048 29.91 17.11 40.14
C VAL A 1048 30.51 16.99 41.53
N ASN A 1049 31.52 17.83 41.81
CA ASN A 1049 32.22 17.90 43.10
C ASN A 1049 32.17 19.32 43.65
N GLY A 1050 32.06 19.46 44.97
CA GLY A 1050 32.30 20.74 45.66
C GLY A 1050 31.19 21.78 45.54
N LEU A 1051 29.94 21.40 45.21
CA LEU A 1051 28.80 22.31 45.35
C LEU A 1051 28.50 22.57 46.83
N PRO A 1052 28.38 23.84 47.28
CA PRO A 1052 27.95 24.15 48.64
C PRO A 1052 26.56 23.59 48.96
N PRO A 1053 26.22 23.32 50.24
CA PRO A 1053 24.86 22.96 50.64
C PRO A 1053 23.82 23.96 50.11
N GLY A 1054 22.74 23.44 49.53
CA GLY A 1054 21.71 24.24 48.86
C GLY A 1054 20.95 23.46 47.79
N THR A 1055 19.88 24.07 47.27
CA THR A 1055 19.10 23.52 46.15
C THR A 1055 19.61 24.10 44.84
N TYR A 1056 19.82 23.25 43.84
CA TYR A 1056 20.32 23.64 42.51
C TYR A 1056 19.46 23.04 41.40
N ASP A 1057 19.29 23.79 40.32
CA ASP A 1057 18.88 23.25 39.03
C ASP A 1057 20.13 23.00 38.19
N LEU A 1058 20.46 21.72 37.98
CA LEU A 1058 21.55 21.29 37.12
C LEU A 1058 21.09 21.36 35.67
N ALA A 1059 21.70 22.24 34.88
CA ALA A 1059 21.36 22.50 33.50
C ALA A 1059 22.40 21.86 32.56
N VAL A 1060 21.95 21.00 31.67
CA VAL A 1060 22.77 20.31 30.67
C VAL A 1060 22.48 20.89 29.29
N PHE A 1061 23.50 21.44 28.64
CA PHE A 1061 23.44 22.01 27.29
C PHE A 1061 24.22 21.12 26.33
N ALA A 1062 23.66 20.82 25.16
CA ALA A 1062 24.36 20.10 24.10
C ALA A 1062 24.60 21.05 22.92
N TYR A 1063 25.83 21.11 22.42
CA TYR A 1063 26.16 21.86 21.21
C TYR A 1063 25.80 21.00 20.00
N SER A 1064 24.78 21.41 19.26
CA SER A 1064 24.37 20.72 18.04
C SER A 1064 25.26 21.13 16.88
N THR A 1065 25.85 20.14 16.22
CA THR A 1065 26.58 20.34 14.96
C THR A 1065 25.65 20.65 13.79
N VAL A 1066 24.35 20.32 13.94
CA VAL A 1066 23.32 20.57 12.93
C VAL A 1066 22.86 22.03 12.96
N THR A 1067 22.69 22.61 14.15
CA THR A 1067 22.27 24.02 14.30
C THR A 1067 23.44 25.00 14.45
N GLY A 1068 24.63 24.50 14.77
CA GLY A 1068 25.82 25.34 15.01
C GLY A 1068 25.73 26.13 16.32
N GLY A 1069 25.06 25.58 17.34
CA GLY A 1069 24.86 26.25 18.63
C GLY A 1069 24.36 25.34 19.74
N PHE A 1070 24.35 25.86 20.97
CA PHE A 1070 23.80 25.15 22.13
C PHE A 1070 22.28 25.07 22.06
N ALA A 1071 21.74 23.86 22.22
CA ALA A 1071 20.33 23.62 22.43
C ALA A 1071 19.89 24.16 23.81
N PRO A 1072 18.59 24.48 23.99
CA PRO A 1072 18.03 24.77 25.32
C PRO A 1072 18.37 23.67 26.32
N ALA A 1073 18.74 24.05 27.54
CA ALA A 1073 19.16 23.07 28.53
C ALA A 1073 18.01 22.19 29.03
N SER A 1074 18.33 20.90 29.22
CA SER A 1074 17.54 20.06 30.12
C SER A 1074 17.99 20.29 31.54
N THR A 1075 17.04 20.48 32.46
CA THR A 1075 17.33 20.81 33.86
C THR A 1075 16.82 19.74 34.81
N VAL A 1076 17.57 19.47 35.87
CA VAL A 1076 17.12 18.62 36.98
C VAL A 1076 17.41 19.27 38.32
N ARG A 1077 16.43 19.23 39.23
CA ARG A 1077 16.57 19.81 40.56
C ARG A 1077 17.20 18.82 41.54
N VAL A 1078 18.25 19.25 42.23
CA VAL A 1078 18.96 18.50 43.26
C VAL A 1078 19.10 19.32 44.54
N THR A 1079 19.11 18.66 45.69
CA THR A 1079 19.35 19.31 46.99
C THR A 1079 20.62 18.71 47.61
N ILE A 1080 21.61 19.56 47.84
CA ILE A 1080 22.86 19.23 48.51
C ILE A 1080 22.70 19.56 49.99
N GLN A 1081 22.87 18.58 50.87
CA GLN A 1081 22.81 18.77 52.32
C GLN A 1081 24.15 19.13 52.93
#